data_AF-A0A8H4TY71-F1
#
_entry.id   AF-A0A8H4TY71-F1
#
_cell.length_a   1.000
_cell.length_b   1.000
_cell.length_c   1.000
_cell.angle_alpha   90.00
_cell.angle_beta   90.00
_cell.angle_gamma   90.00
#
_symmetry.space_group_name_H-M   'P 1'
#
loop_
_entity.id
_entity.type
_entity.pdbx_description
1 polymer ?
#
loop_
_entity_poly.entity_id
_entity_poly.type
_entity_poly.pdbx_seq_one_letter_code
_entity_poly.pdbx_strand_id
1 'polypeptide(L)'
;MAVGGDGPWVIAVMWTLTAVAFVFVLLRVYTRVAVVKSFGIDDHVYNLAFLFLLLYTILATAAAHYGFGQNMVDINNRNPDDLPLAILFEAIGQTFAVLGMAIAKWSLGLFLLRLVKEQWHKVAIWLSMACLMGASISTCFVFWLQCSPPKYLWDRRIPGRCNVDSTPVSMLLCILCVIVDFFFAAFPWFFIWGLQLNRREKIVILCSLSLGVIAGACGIKRTLEVPELSSPNYTKDTVGLIVWSAAEIAVTMICIGIPVCRPLYKKYIEKWTSRDASKYRERSGSYPLQTIGGSNMNPGAANKDDDTDESIRETERKLGMAGPFTKTRVYSKTGERVLDDNQSDEEILGPEYRRNQQEDLESQDRGIRVTLLPLYLVRELPLPLTCPDVVPTPLRRPRHEDIEPAQTPTERSMLNAGEYTVGWICALPEEYLAAQEFLDEEHGRPEWRSPHDNNSYVLGSIGKLNVVIAVLPMGEYGTSSAAGVAINMLRSFPNVKIGLMVGIAGGAPKLPNRDIRLGDIVVSSPMNGQSGVFQYDFGKSIQEKKFQHTRSLNPPPQALLTALAGLQSQHAKEGNRLSEAVEEALKKRPRLRRKYGRPQPDTDVLFQSNFVHVGESCVSSCGQNSAKKIQRPKRSSAVRDPAVYYGTVASANTLMKDALIRDRLAAEKNVLCFEMEAAGLMNRFPCLVIRGICDYSDSHKSKEWQGFAAMVAAAYAKQLIRHLVPETVQSEKNLSSVLSNS
;
A
#
# COMPACT_ATOMS: atom_id res chain seq x y z
N MET A 1 -59.87 -1.46 -6.14
CA MET A 1 -58.53 -1.34 -5.54
C MET A 1 -58.43 -0.03 -4.79
N ALA A 2 -58.57 -0.04 -3.46
CA ALA A 2 -58.30 1.13 -2.64
C ALA A 2 -57.38 0.69 -1.52
N VAL A 3 -56.16 1.23 -1.51
CA VAL A 3 -55.22 1.11 -0.39
C VAL A 3 -55.93 1.72 0.83
N GLY A 4 -55.99 1.00 1.93
CA GLY A 4 -56.73 1.38 3.15
C GLY A 4 -56.04 0.82 4.39
N GLY A 5 -56.57 1.13 5.57
CA GLY A 5 -55.93 0.78 6.85
C GLY A 5 -54.52 1.40 6.95
N ASP A 6 -53.55 0.61 7.38
CA ASP A 6 -52.15 1.03 7.54
C ASP A 6 -51.35 0.98 6.22
N GLY A 7 -51.95 0.49 5.13
CA GLY A 7 -51.31 0.34 3.82
C GLY A 7 -50.65 1.62 3.28
N PRO A 8 -51.30 2.80 3.31
CA PRO A 8 -50.67 4.04 2.84
C PRO A 8 -49.45 4.46 3.67
N TRP A 9 -49.49 4.19 4.99
CA TRP A 9 -48.38 4.47 5.89
C TRP A 9 -47.18 3.57 5.57
N VAL A 10 -47.41 2.27 5.36
CA VAL A 10 -46.36 1.32 4.95
C VAL A 10 -45.68 1.78 3.65
N ILE A 11 -46.47 2.10 2.62
CA ILE A 11 -45.94 2.58 1.33
C ILE A 11 -45.08 3.82 1.55
N ALA A 12 -45.60 4.82 2.27
CA ALA A 12 -44.88 6.07 2.51
C ALA A 12 -43.54 5.84 3.21
N VAL A 13 -43.51 5.04 4.28
CA VAL A 13 -42.28 4.76 5.04
C VAL A 13 -41.28 3.95 4.20
N MET A 14 -41.73 2.90 3.52
CA MET A 14 -40.88 2.02 2.70
C MET A 14 -40.20 2.78 1.55
N TRP A 15 -40.95 3.60 0.82
CA TRP A 15 -40.39 4.42 -0.25
C TRP A 15 -39.47 5.52 0.28
N THR A 16 -39.75 6.09 1.45
CA THR A 16 -38.86 7.08 2.08
C THR A 16 -37.51 6.45 2.44
N LEU A 17 -37.53 5.28 3.10
CA LEU A 17 -36.30 4.55 3.46
C LEU A 17 -35.49 4.16 2.22
N THR A 18 -36.17 3.67 1.17
CA THR A 18 -35.54 3.29 -0.09
C THR A 18 -34.94 4.49 -0.82
N ALA A 19 -35.64 5.63 -0.84
CA ALA A 19 -35.14 6.86 -1.46
C ALA A 19 -33.88 7.38 -0.75
N VAL A 20 -33.86 7.37 0.59
CA VAL A 20 -32.67 7.75 1.36
C VAL A 20 -31.50 6.80 1.06
N ALA A 21 -31.74 5.48 1.05
CA ALA A 21 -30.70 4.50 0.70
C ALA A 21 -30.18 4.70 -0.73
N PHE A 22 -31.06 5.02 -1.69
CA PHE A 22 -30.69 5.27 -3.08
C PHE A 22 -29.74 6.47 -3.23
N VAL A 23 -29.97 7.55 -2.47
CA VAL A 23 -29.04 8.70 -2.46
C VAL A 23 -27.63 8.26 -2.07
N PHE A 24 -27.49 7.42 -1.04
CA PHE A 24 -26.19 6.89 -0.63
C PHE A 24 -25.58 5.94 -1.66
N VAL A 25 -26.39 5.14 -2.37
CA VAL A 25 -25.92 4.33 -3.50
C VAL A 25 -25.34 5.20 -4.61
N LEU A 26 -26.06 6.24 -5.03
CA LEU A 26 -25.57 7.17 -6.06
C LEU A 26 -24.29 7.89 -5.62
N LEU A 27 -24.26 8.39 -4.39
CA LEU A 27 -23.08 9.05 -3.83
C LEU A 27 -21.88 8.10 -3.75
N ARG A 28 -22.11 6.84 -3.34
CA ARG A 28 -21.06 5.82 -3.26
C ARG A 28 -20.55 5.47 -4.65
N VAL A 29 -21.42 5.17 -5.62
CA VAL A 29 -21.03 4.86 -7.00
C VAL A 29 -20.26 6.02 -7.62
N TYR A 30 -20.74 7.25 -7.47
CA TYR A 30 -20.02 8.44 -7.93
C TYR A 30 -18.65 8.57 -7.29
N THR A 31 -18.56 8.40 -5.96
CA THR A 31 -17.27 8.47 -5.25
C THR A 31 -16.30 7.40 -5.75
N ARG A 32 -16.77 6.17 -5.97
CA ARG A 32 -15.91 5.03 -6.35
C ARG A 32 -15.47 5.08 -7.81
N VAL A 33 -16.38 5.44 -8.71
CA VAL A 33 -16.12 5.51 -10.17
C VAL A 33 -15.41 6.81 -10.55
N ALA A 34 -15.92 7.96 -10.10
CA ALA A 34 -15.45 9.26 -10.57
C ALA A 34 -14.33 9.86 -9.70
N VAL A 35 -14.39 9.69 -8.38
CA VAL A 35 -13.43 10.34 -7.45
C VAL A 35 -12.23 9.44 -7.15
N VAL A 36 -12.47 8.20 -6.73
CA VAL A 36 -11.43 7.25 -6.29
C VAL A 36 -10.93 6.38 -7.45
N LYS A 37 -11.72 6.21 -8.52
CA LYS A 37 -11.43 5.36 -9.69
C LYS A 37 -11.05 3.92 -9.32
N SER A 38 -11.71 3.38 -8.30
CA SER A 38 -11.53 2.01 -7.82
C SER A 38 -12.89 1.47 -7.39
N PHE A 39 -13.38 0.48 -8.14
CA PHE A 39 -14.64 -0.20 -7.90
C PHE A 39 -14.34 -1.63 -7.46
N GLY A 40 -14.80 -2.01 -6.27
CA GLY A 40 -14.48 -3.32 -5.67
C GLY A 40 -15.69 -4.21 -5.49
N ILE A 41 -15.46 -5.48 -5.09
CA ILE A 41 -16.51 -6.46 -4.77
C ILE A 41 -17.46 -5.95 -3.68
N ASP A 42 -16.95 -5.19 -2.70
CA ASP A 42 -17.78 -4.57 -1.65
C ASP A 42 -18.86 -3.63 -2.21
N ASP A 43 -18.57 -2.95 -3.31
CA ASP A 43 -19.51 -2.03 -3.96
C ASP A 43 -20.58 -2.79 -4.73
N HIS A 44 -20.23 -3.94 -5.34
CA HIS A 44 -21.21 -4.85 -5.94
C HIS A 44 -22.18 -5.42 -4.91
N VAL A 45 -21.67 -5.91 -3.78
CA VAL A 45 -22.49 -6.45 -2.68
C VAL A 45 -23.37 -5.34 -2.06
N TYR A 46 -22.85 -4.12 -1.93
CA TYR A 46 -23.63 -2.96 -1.48
C TYR A 46 -24.81 -2.62 -2.40
N ASN A 47 -24.56 -2.61 -3.72
CA ASN A 47 -25.60 -2.35 -4.72
C ASN A 47 -26.61 -3.51 -4.81
N LEU A 48 -26.16 -4.74 -4.59
CA LEU A 48 -27.04 -5.91 -4.52
C LEU A 48 -27.99 -5.81 -3.31
N ALA A 49 -27.51 -5.37 -2.14
CA ALA A 49 -28.35 -5.11 -0.98
C ALA A 49 -29.43 -4.05 -1.28
N PHE A 50 -29.07 -2.99 -2.01
CA PHE A 50 -30.04 -1.98 -2.47
C PHE A 50 -31.11 -2.58 -3.38
N LEU A 51 -30.71 -3.41 -4.34
CA LEU A 51 -31.65 -4.06 -5.26
C LEU A 51 -32.67 -4.90 -4.50
N PHE A 52 -32.23 -5.61 -3.45
CA PHE A 52 -33.12 -6.41 -2.60
C PHE A 52 -34.08 -5.52 -1.78
N LEU A 53 -33.62 -4.39 -1.24
CA LEU A 53 -34.48 -3.40 -0.57
C LEU A 53 -35.51 -2.79 -1.53
N LEU A 54 -35.11 -2.50 -2.78
CA LEU A 54 -36.00 -1.97 -3.81
C LEU A 54 -37.07 -2.99 -4.20
N LEU A 55 -36.67 -4.24 -4.46
CA LEU A 55 -37.61 -5.33 -4.76
C LEU A 55 -38.58 -5.56 -3.59
N TYR A 56 -38.08 -5.52 -2.36
CA TYR A 56 -38.92 -5.63 -1.17
C TYR A 56 -39.97 -4.52 -1.10
N THR A 57 -39.58 -3.28 -1.37
CA THR A 57 -40.48 -2.11 -1.38
C THR A 57 -41.52 -2.18 -2.49
N ILE A 58 -41.15 -2.63 -3.68
CA ILE A 58 -42.07 -2.82 -4.81
C ILE A 58 -43.11 -3.89 -4.47
N LEU A 59 -42.68 -5.03 -3.92
CA LEU A 59 -43.56 -6.13 -3.55
C LEU A 59 -44.47 -5.78 -2.37
N ALA A 60 -43.97 -5.05 -1.36
CA ALA A 60 -44.80 -4.53 -0.27
C ALA A 60 -45.84 -3.52 -0.78
N THR A 61 -45.49 -2.71 -1.78
CA THR A 61 -46.45 -1.80 -2.43
C THR A 61 -47.53 -2.58 -3.18
N ALA A 62 -47.14 -3.63 -3.91
CA ALA A 62 -48.09 -4.52 -4.58
C ALA A 62 -49.02 -5.21 -3.57
N ALA A 63 -48.48 -5.74 -2.47
CA ALA A 63 -49.27 -6.34 -1.39
C ALA A 63 -50.28 -5.34 -0.79
N ALA A 64 -49.87 -4.09 -0.55
CA ALA A 64 -50.75 -3.03 -0.04
C ALA A 64 -51.88 -2.66 -1.01
N HIS A 65 -51.66 -2.76 -2.33
CA HIS A 65 -52.71 -2.58 -3.32
C HIS A 65 -53.80 -3.66 -3.26
N TYR A 66 -53.45 -4.88 -2.86
CA TYR A 66 -54.37 -6.00 -2.64
C TYR A 66 -54.94 -6.06 -1.21
N GLY A 67 -54.63 -5.07 -0.37
CA GLY A 67 -55.25 -4.92 0.95
C GLY A 67 -54.33 -5.21 2.14
N PHE A 68 -53.04 -5.46 1.94
CA PHE A 68 -52.08 -5.55 3.06
C PHE A 68 -52.13 -4.28 3.94
N GLY A 69 -52.12 -4.46 5.27
CA GLY A 69 -52.35 -3.39 6.27
C GLY A 69 -53.82 -3.19 6.68
N GLN A 70 -54.74 -4.02 6.18
CA GLN A 70 -56.16 -4.04 6.57
C GLN A 70 -56.52 -5.36 7.27
N ASN A 71 -57.65 -5.41 7.98
CA ASN A 71 -58.09 -6.64 8.61
C ASN A 71 -58.44 -7.69 7.53
N MET A 72 -58.05 -8.95 7.75
CA MET A 72 -58.24 -10.02 6.76
C MET A 72 -59.72 -10.25 6.41
N VAL A 73 -60.62 -10.09 7.39
CA VAL A 73 -62.07 -10.24 7.23
C VAL A 73 -62.63 -9.17 6.29
N ASP A 74 -62.17 -7.92 6.40
CA ASP A 74 -62.64 -6.80 5.60
C ASP A 74 -62.23 -6.97 4.12
N ILE A 75 -61.01 -7.44 3.88
CA ILE A 75 -60.49 -7.74 2.53
C ILE A 75 -61.30 -8.89 1.91
N ASN A 76 -61.49 -9.97 2.66
CA ASN A 76 -62.21 -11.16 2.20
C ASN A 76 -63.70 -10.85 1.88
N ASN A 77 -64.34 -9.99 2.66
CA ASN A 77 -65.72 -9.56 2.43
C ASN A 77 -65.85 -8.62 1.22
N ARG A 78 -64.81 -7.84 0.91
CA ARG A 78 -64.82 -6.93 -0.23
C ARG A 78 -64.57 -7.66 -1.54
N ASN A 79 -63.51 -8.46 -1.60
CA ASN A 79 -63.16 -9.27 -2.76
C ASN A 79 -62.29 -10.46 -2.30
N PRO A 80 -62.82 -11.71 -2.35
CA PRO A 80 -62.13 -12.88 -1.80
C PRO A 80 -60.85 -13.27 -2.55
N ASP A 81 -60.65 -12.78 -3.78
CA ASP A 81 -59.44 -13.06 -4.57
C ASP A 81 -58.25 -12.14 -4.25
N ASP A 82 -58.47 -11.02 -3.56
CA ASP A 82 -57.41 -10.06 -3.22
C ASP A 82 -56.54 -10.55 -2.05
N LEU A 83 -57.13 -11.26 -1.07
CA LEU A 83 -56.44 -11.71 0.13
C LEU A 83 -55.27 -12.69 -0.15
N PRO A 84 -55.41 -13.74 -0.98
CA PRO A 84 -54.29 -14.63 -1.31
C PRO A 84 -53.17 -13.92 -2.08
N LEU A 85 -53.50 -12.92 -2.90
CA LEU A 85 -52.51 -12.14 -3.64
C LEU A 85 -51.72 -11.21 -2.70
N ALA A 86 -52.39 -10.58 -1.75
CA ALA A 86 -51.74 -9.74 -0.73
C ALA A 86 -50.70 -10.55 0.07
N ILE A 87 -51.07 -11.74 0.54
CA ILE A 87 -50.18 -12.64 1.30
C ILE A 87 -49.04 -13.17 0.42
N LEU A 88 -49.31 -13.50 -0.84
CA LEU A 88 -48.27 -13.99 -1.76
C LEU A 88 -47.21 -12.93 -2.05
N PHE A 89 -47.61 -11.71 -2.40
CA PHE A 89 -46.65 -10.63 -2.67
C PHE A 89 -45.85 -10.26 -1.41
N GLU A 90 -46.49 -10.28 -0.24
CA GLU A 90 -45.82 -10.09 1.04
C GLU A 90 -44.77 -11.19 1.29
N ALA A 91 -45.14 -12.46 1.12
CA ALA A 91 -44.26 -13.61 1.35
C ALA A 91 -43.02 -13.61 0.43
N ILE A 92 -43.21 -13.26 -0.85
CA ILE A 92 -42.09 -13.06 -1.79
C ILE A 92 -41.24 -11.86 -1.34
N GLY A 93 -41.87 -10.76 -0.92
CA GLY A 93 -41.18 -9.59 -0.39
C GLY A 93 -40.30 -9.91 0.82
N GLN A 94 -40.82 -10.66 1.79
CA GLN A 94 -40.08 -11.09 2.98
C GLN A 94 -38.86 -11.93 2.65
N THR A 95 -38.91 -12.73 1.59
CA THR A 95 -37.73 -13.48 1.12
C THR A 95 -36.61 -12.53 0.71
N PHE A 96 -36.93 -11.46 -0.02
CA PHE A 96 -35.95 -10.42 -0.35
C PHE A 96 -35.50 -9.62 0.86
N ALA A 97 -36.36 -9.40 1.85
CA ALA A 97 -35.98 -8.75 3.10
C ALA A 97 -34.95 -9.58 3.90
N VAL A 98 -35.23 -10.88 4.09
CA VAL A 98 -34.35 -11.81 4.81
C VAL A 98 -32.97 -11.92 4.16
N LEU A 99 -32.93 -12.15 2.85
CA LEU A 99 -31.67 -12.22 2.12
C LEU A 99 -30.99 -10.84 2.04
N GLY A 100 -31.77 -9.77 1.89
CA GLY A 100 -31.27 -8.39 1.84
C GLY A 100 -30.57 -7.98 3.14
N MET A 101 -31.08 -8.37 4.30
CA MET A 101 -30.41 -8.16 5.60
C MET A 101 -29.05 -8.88 5.66
N ALA A 102 -28.99 -10.13 5.20
CA ALA A 102 -27.73 -10.89 5.17
C ALA A 102 -26.71 -10.26 4.21
N ILE A 103 -27.13 -9.87 3.01
CA ILE A 103 -26.28 -9.23 1.99
C ILE A 103 -25.78 -7.86 2.47
N ALA A 104 -26.64 -7.06 3.11
CA ALA A 104 -26.25 -5.78 3.71
C ALA A 104 -25.15 -5.97 4.78
N LYS A 105 -25.27 -7.01 5.60
CA LYS A 105 -24.27 -7.37 6.63
C LYS A 105 -22.98 -7.95 6.03
N TRP A 106 -23.07 -8.66 4.89
CA TRP A 106 -21.90 -9.01 4.08
C TRP A 106 -21.17 -7.78 3.55
N SER A 107 -21.90 -6.76 3.07
CA SER A 107 -21.29 -5.51 2.63
C SER A 107 -20.54 -4.80 3.78
N LEU A 108 -21.13 -4.76 4.98
CA LEU A 108 -20.48 -4.20 6.19
C LEU A 108 -19.26 -5.03 6.61
N GLY A 109 -19.36 -6.36 6.64
CA GLY A 109 -18.26 -7.24 7.00
C GLY A 109 -17.08 -7.14 6.03
N LEU A 110 -17.32 -7.08 4.71
CA LEU A 110 -16.29 -6.82 3.71
C LEU A 110 -15.62 -5.45 3.90
N PHE A 111 -16.39 -4.42 4.28
CA PHE A 111 -15.84 -3.11 4.64
C PHE A 111 -14.93 -3.21 5.87
N LEU A 112 -15.33 -3.93 6.92
CA LEU A 112 -14.52 -4.13 8.13
C LEU A 112 -13.26 -4.96 7.88
N LEU A 113 -13.33 -5.99 7.04
CA LEU A 113 -12.18 -6.83 6.67
C LEU A 113 -11.04 -6.04 6.02
N ARG A 114 -11.34 -4.92 5.36
CA ARG A 114 -10.33 -4.00 4.80
C ARG A 114 -9.60 -3.15 5.84
N LEU A 115 -10.23 -2.92 6.98
CA LEU A 115 -9.67 -2.10 8.07
C LEU A 115 -8.83 -2.95 9.03
N VAL A 116 -9.18 -4.23 9.17
CA VAL A 116 -8.59 -5.15 10.13
C VAL A 116 -7.32 -5.79 9.57
N LYS A 117 -6.23 -5.70 10.35
CA LYS A 117 -4.95 -6.36 10.00
C LYS A 117 -4.77 -7.72 10.68
N GLU A 118 -5.23 -7.85 11.92
CA GLU A 118 -5.09 -9.05 12.75
C GLU A 118 -5.91 -10.24 12.23
N GLN A 119 -5.33 -11.44 12.26
CA GLN A 119 -5.92 -12.64 11.67
C GLN A 119 -7.13 -13.15 12.46
N TRP A 120 -7.07 -13.15 13.80
CA TRP A 120 -8.20 -13.56 14.65
C TRP A 120 -9.45 -12.71 14.43
N HIS A 121 -9.25 -11.41 14.23
CA HIS A 121 -10.32 -10.48 13.92
C HIS A 121 -10.98 -10.77 12.56
N LYS A 122 -10.20 -11.16 11.55
CA LYS A 122 -10.72 -11.56 10.24
C LYS A 122 -11.57 -12.84 10.33
N VAL A 123 -11.11 -13.83 11.10
CA VAL A 123 -11.84 -15.09 11.31
C VAL A 123 -13.20 -14.82 11.97
N ALA A 124 -13.24 -13.96 12.99
CA ALA A 124 -14.50 -13.61 13.67
C ALA A 124 -15.52 -12.94 12.71
N ILE A 125 -15.06 -12.03 11.84
CA ILE A 125 -15.94 -11.40 10.85
C ILE A 125 -16.44 -12.44 9.83
N TRP A 126 -15.58 -13.29 9.29
CA TRP A 126 -15.99 -14.35 8.36
C TRP A 126 -17.01 -15.32 8.96
N LEU A 127 -16.78 -15.76 10.20
CA LEU A 127 -17.69 -16.66 10.91
C LEU A 127 -19.07 -16.02 11.09
N SER A 128 -19.13 -14.75 11.48
CA SER A 128 -20.40 -14.02 11.65
C SER A 128 -21.18 -13.87 10.33
N MET A 129 -20.48 -13.55 9.22
CA MET A 129 -21.09 -13.42 7.89
C MET A 129 -21.61 -14.75 7.35
N ALA A 130 -20.83 -15.83 7.52
CA ALA A 130 -21.21 -17.16 7.05
C ALA A 130 -22.39 -17.73 7.86
N CYS A 131 -22.34 -17.59 9.19
CA CYS A 131 -23.41 -18.03 10.09
C CYS A 131 -24.75 -17.34 9.75
N LEU A 132 -24.74 -16.03 9.56
CA LEU A 132 -25.95 -15.28 9.24
C LEU A 132 -26.51 -15.62 7.86
N MET A 133 -25.66 -15.76 6.85
CA MET A 133 -26.10 -16.15 5.50
C MET A 133 -26.73 -17.54 5.52
N GLY A 134 -26.09 -18.51 6.19
CA GLY A 134 -26.64 -19.86 6.37
C GLY A 134 -27.99 -19.87 7.09
N ALA A 135 -28.13 -19.10 8.17
CA ALA A 135 -29.40 -18.97 8.90
C ALA A 135 -30.51 -18.32 8.05
N SER A 136 -30.15 -17.34 7.21
CA SER A 136 -31.10 -16.65 6.32
C SER A 136 -31.61 -17.56 5.22
N ILE A 137 -30.72 -18.32 4.57
CA ILE A 137 -31.08 -19.32 3.56
C ILE A 137 -31.96 -20.42 4.18
N SER A 138 -31.59 -20.92 5.38
CA SER A 138 -32.37 -21.92 6.11
C SER A 138 -33.78 -21.41 6.43
N THR A 139 -33.91 -20.17 6.89
CA THR A 139 -35.21 -19.55 7.20
C THR A 139 -36.09 -19.44 5.95
N CYS A 140 -35.54 -19.01 4.81
CA CYS A 140 -36.27 -18.96 3.55
C CYS A 140 -36.77 -20.36 3.11
N PHE A 141 -35.91 -21.37 3.24
CA PHE A 141 -36.25 -22.74 2.89
C PHE A 141 -37.38 -23.30 3.77
N VAL A 142 -37.27 -23.12 5.09
CA VAL A 142 -38.31 -23.54 6.05
C VAL A 142 -39.62 -22.80 5.79
N PHE A 143 -39.57 -21.49 5.55
CA PHE A 143 -40.76 -20.68 5.32
C PHE A 143 -41.55 -21.12 4.06
N TRP A 144 -40.89 -21.40 2.95
CA TRP A 144 -41.58 -21.84 1.72
C TRP A 144 -42.05 -23.30 1.74
N LEU A 145 -41.41 -24.15 2.55
CA LEU A 145 -41.71 -25.58 2.62
C LEU A 145 -42.51 -25.99 3.87
N GLN A 146 -42.97 -25.03 4.67
CA GLN A 146 -43.71 -25.32 5.90
C GLN A 146 -45.09 -25.97 5.68
N CYS A 147 -45.67 -25.82 4.48
CA CYS A 147 -46.98 -26.35 4.11
C CYS A 147 -46.93 -27.31 2.92
N SER A 148 -47.80 -28.33 2.94
CA SER A 148 -47.97 -29.31 1.86
C SER A 148 -49.43 -29.27 1.35
N PRO A 149 -49.69 -28.84 0.10
CA PRO A 149 -48.76 -28.25 -0.87
C PRO A 149 -48.34 -26.80 -0.50
N PRO A 150 -47.20 -26.27 -0.99
CA PRO A 150 -46.73 -24.91 -0.67
C PRO A 150 -47.74 -23.80 -0.95
N LYS A 151 -48.60 -23.99 -1.98
CA LYS A 151 -49.69 -23.06 -2.33
C LYS A 151 -50.67 -22.79 -1.18
N TYR A 152 -50.76 -23.70 -0.21
CA TYR A 152 -51.61 -23.55 0.96
C TYR A 152 -51.16 -22.42 1.90
N LEU A 153 -49.90 -21.97 1.80
CA LEU A 153 -49.38 -20.88 2.61
C LEU A 153 -50.13 -19.56 2.37
N TRP A 154 -50.40 -19.22 1.10
CA TRP A 154 -51.07 -17.98 0.73
C TRP A 154 -52.54 -18.18 0.31
N ASP A 155 -52.91 -19.36 -0.17
CA ASP A 155 -54.31 -19.69 -0.52
C ASP A 155 -54.87 -20.75 0.43
N ARG A 156 -55.54 -20.31 1.50
CA ARG A 156 -56.16 -21.22 2.49
C ARG A 156 -57.45 -21.89 2.00
N ARG A 157 -57.90 -21.64 0.76
CA ARG A 157 -59.11 -22.25 0.18
C ARG A 157 -58.88 -23.66 -0.33
N ILE A 158 -57.62 -24.02 -0.63
CA ILE A 158 -57.26 -25.37 -1.07
C ILE A 158 -57.03 -26.30 0.14
N PRO A 159 -57.26 -27.61 0.01
CA PRO A 159 -56.96 -28.55 1.10
C PRO A 159 -55.45 -28.67 1.29
N GLY A 160 -54.99 -28.46 2.53
CA GLY A 160 -53.58 -28.54 2.89
C GLY A 160 -53.37 -28.48 4.40
N ARG A 161 -52.14 -28.76 4.85
CA ARG A 161 -51.72 -28.65 6.26
C ARG A 161 -50.30 -28.08 6.33
N CYS A 162 -50.01 -27.31 7.36
CA CYS A 162 -48.66 -26.83 7.65
C CYS A 162 -48.12 -27.62 8.84
N ASN A 163 -47.10 -28.45 8.59
CA ASN A 163 -46.56 -29.40 9.57
C ASN A 163 -45.35 -28.83 10.32
N VAL A 164 -44.80 -27.72 9.85
CA VAL A 164 -43.61 -27.08 10.42
C VAL A 164 -43.99 -25.66 10.84
N ASP A 165 -43.69 -25.29 12.09
CA ASP A 165 -43.81 -23.91 12.55
C ASP A 165 -42.51 -23.16 12.21
N SER A 166 -42.62 -22.08 11.44
CA SER A 166 -41.47 -21.25 11.03
C SER A 166 -41.09 -20.19 12.07
N THR A 167 -41.90 -19.98 13.11
CA THR A 167 -41.68 -18.98 14.15
C THR A 167 -40.36 -19.17 14.91
N PRO A 168 -39.98 -20.39 15.37
CA PRO A 168 -38.73 -20.60 16.11
C PRO A 168 -37.47 -20.32 15.26
N VAL A 169 -37.49 -20.74 13.99
CA VAL A 169 -36.37 -20.53 13.06
C VAL A 169 -36.21 -19.04 12.74
N SER A 170 -37.34 -18.35 12.53
CA SER A 170 -37.37 -16.90 12.30
C SER A 170 -36.88 -16.14 13.53
N MET A 171 -37.29 -16.55 14.74
CA MET A 171 -36.82 -15.95 16.00
C MET A 171 -35.30 -16.11 16.18
N LEU A 172 -34.75 -17.28 15.89
CA LEU A 172 -33.31 -17.53 15.93
C LEU A 172 -32.56 -16.62 14.95
N LEU A 173 -33.04 -16.48 13.71
CA LEU A 173 -32.46 -15.56 12.73
C LEU A 173 -32.49 -14.11 13.24
N CYS A 174 -33.61 -13.67 13.83
CA CYS A 174 -33.75 -12.31 14.36
C CYS A 174 -32.75 -12.03 15.50
N ILE A 175 -32.59 -12.98 16.43
CA ILE A 175 -31.61 -12.88 17.52
C ILE A 175 -30.18 -12.82 16.94
N LEU A 176 -29.85 -13.69 15.99
CA LEU A 176 -28.54 -13.68 15.32
C LEU A 176 -28.28 -12.36 14.59
N CYS A 177 -29.28 -11.80 13.91
CA CYS A 177 -29.18 -10.48 13.29
C CYS A 177 -28.78 -9.41 14.31
N VAL A 178 -29.49 -9.33 15.44
CA VAL A 178 -29.24 -8.34 16.50
C VAL A 178 -27.84 -8.50 17.10
N ILE A 179 -27.42 -9.74 17.37
CA ILE A 179 -26.07 -10.04 17.88
C ILE A 179 -25.00 -9.53 16.91
N VAL A 180 -25.16 -9.81 15.61
CA VAL A 180 -24.21 -9.38 14.57
C VAL A 180 -24.18 -7.86 14.44
N ASP A 181 -25.32 -7.16 14.56
CA ASP A 181 -25.38 -5.70 14.51
C ASP A 181 -24.59 -5.05 15.64
N PHE A 182 -24.79 -5.51 16.88
CA PHE A 182 -24.02 -5.01 18.03
C PHE A 182 -22.55 -5.39 17.95
N PHE A 183 -22.25 -6.61 17.49
CA PHE A 183 -20.88 -7.05 17.25
C PHE A 183 -20.18 -6.10 16.26
N PHE A 184 -20.75 -5.86 15.08
CA PHE A 184 -20.14 -4.97 14.08
C PHE A 184 -20.12 -3.49 14.47
N ALA A 185 -21.04 -3.02 15.33
CA ALA A 185 -20.99 -1.66 15.87
C ALA A 185 -19.87 -1.47 16.91
N ALA A 186 -19.64 -2.48 17.76
CA ALA A 186 -18.62 -2.40 18.83
C ALA A 186 -17.21 -2.76 18.32
N PHE A 187 -17.10 -3.69 17.37
CA PHE A 187 -15.84 -4.24 16.89
C PHE A 187 -14.79 -3.19 16.45
N PRO A 188 -15.16 -2.12 15.70
CA PRO A 188 -14.23 -1.05 15.31
C PRO A 188 -13.58 -0.32 16.49
N TRP A 189 -14.27 -0.20 17.63
CA TRP A 189 -13.76 0.51 18.80
C TRP A 189 -12.58 -0.21 19.43
N PHE A 190 -12.61 -1.54 19.48
CA PHE A 190 -11.57 -2.34 20.12
C PHE A 190 -10.21 -2.24 19.42
N PHE A 191 -10.18 -2.20 18.08
CA PHE A 191 -8.90 -2.19 17.35
C PHE A 191 -8.46 -0.80 16.85
N ILE A 192 -9.40 0.12 16.53
CA ILE A 192 -9.04 1.46 16.02
C ILE A 192 -8.49 2.34 17.16
N TRP A 193 -8.77 2.03 18.43
CA TRP A 193 -8.27 2.81 19.55
C TRP A 193 -6.73 2.87 19.61
N GLY A 194 -6.03 1.79 19.23
CA GLY A 194 -4.57 1.73 19.15
C GLY A 194 -3.94 2.27 17.85
N LEU A 195 -4.75 2.65 16.86
CA LEU A 195 -4.26 3.06 15.53
C LEU A 195 -3.91 4.56 15.49
N GLN A 196 -2.72 4.89 14.97
CA GLN A 196 -2.21 6.26 14.79
C GLN A 196 -2.86 6.99 13.59
N LEU A 197 -4.19 7.08 13.58
CA LEU A 197 -4.95 7.88 12.61
C LEU A 197 -5.12 9.33 13.10
N ASN A 198 -5.22 10.27 12.17
CA ASN A 198 -5.65 11.63 12.47
C ASN A 198 -6.97 11.61 13.25
N ARG A 199 -7.05 12.29 14.41
CA ARG A 199 -8.20 12.25 15.33
C ARG A 199 -9.54 12.47 14.63
N ARG A 200 -9.59 13.34 13.61
CA ARG A 200 -10.79 13.63 12.82
C ARG A 200 -11.27 12.45 11.98
N GLU A 201 -10.35 11.70 11.40
CA GLU A 201 -10.66 10.54 10.55
C GLU A 201 -11.11 9.35 11.39
N LYS A 202 -10.43 9.17 12.52
CA LYS A 202 -10.80 8.22 13.56
C LYS A 202 -12.22 8.47 14.08
N ILE A 203 -12.57 9.73 14.36
CA ILE A 203 -13.91 10.11 14.83
C ILE A 203 -14.97 9.84 13.75
N VAL A 204 -14.77 10.22 12.49
CA VAL A 204 -15.77 9.98 11.43
C VAL A 204 -16.05 8.49 11.25
N ILE A 205 -15.00 7.66 11.15
CA ILE A 205 -15.17 6.21 10.97
C ILE A 205 -15.84 5.59 12.20
N LEU A 206 -15.40 5.93 13.42
CA LEU A 206 -16.02 5.41 14.65
C LEU A 206 -17.47 5.87 14.81
N CYS A 207 -17.78 7.15 14.61
CA CYS A 207 -19.14 7.66 14.71
C CYS A 207 -20.07 7.03 13.66
N SER A 208 -19.60 6.87 12.42
CA SER A 208 -20.40 6.26 11.35
C SER A 208 -20.65 4.76 11.54
N LEU A 209 -19.70 4.02 12.11
CA LEU A 209 -19.87 2.60 12.42
C LEU A 209 -20.68 2.39 13.71
N SER A 210 -20.63 3.33 14.65
CA SER A 210 -21.51 3.37 15.83
C SER A 210 -22.98 3.62 15.48
N LEU A 211 -23.29 4.19 14.30
CA LEU A 211 -24.68 4.24 13.82
C LEU A 211 -25.28 2.84 13.62
N GLY A 212 -24.46 1.78 13.53
CA GLY A 212 -24.91 0.38 13.52
C GLY A 212 -25.70 -0.03 14.76
N VAL A 213 -25.58 0.70 15.89
CA VAL A 213 -26.45 0.51 17.06
C VAL A 213 -27.92 0.79 16.74
N ILE A 214 -28.19 1.73 15.83
CA ILE A 214 -29.56 2.05 15.39
C ILE A 214 -30.13 0.87 14.59
N ALA A 215 -29.32 0.22 13.74
CA ALA A 215 -29.74 -0.99 13.03
C ALA A 215 -30.06 -2.12 14.03
N GLY A 216 -29.22 -2.31 15.06
CA GLY A 216 -29.49 -3.25 16.15
C GLY A 216 -30.80 -2.93 16.91
N ALA A 217 -31.10 -1.66 17.15
CA ALA A 217 -32.36 -1.24 17.78
C ALA A 217 -33.59 -1.53 16.89
N CYS A 218 -33.49 -1.28 15.58
CA CYS A 218 -34.51 -1.69 14.61
C CYS A 218 -34.69 -3.22 14.61
N GLY A 219 -33.59 -3.97 14.67
CA GLY A 219 -33.61 -5.44 14.76
C GLY A 219 -34.26 -5.95 16.06
N ILE A 220 -34.03 -5.29 17.21
CA ILE A 220 -34.73 -5.62 18.46
C ILE A 220 -36.24 -5.42 18.28
N LYS A 221 -36.66 -4.27 17.75
CA LYS A 221 -38.08 -3.99 17.50
C LYS A 221 -38.68 -5.02 16.57
N ARG A 222 -38.03 -5.32 15.45
CA ARG A 222 -38.43 -6.41 14.54
C ARG A 222 -38.58 -7.75 15.25
N THR A 223 -37.65 -8.11 16.12
CA THR A 223 -37.67 -9.37 16.89
C THR A 223 -38.90 -9.47 17.79
N LEU A 224 -39.36 -8.35 18.37
CA LEU A 224 -40.56 -8.32 19.20
C LEU A 224 -41.85 -8.51 18.42
N GLU A 225 -41.86 -8.21 17.11
CA GLU A 225 -43.02 -8.38 16.23
C GLU A 225 -43.08 -9.77 15.59
N VAL A 226 -42.05 -10.63 15.74
CA VAL A 226 -42.03 -11.99 15.16
C VAL A 226 -43.21 -12.87 15.60
N PRO A 227 -43.67 -12.85 16.88
CA PRO A 227 -44.83 -13.62 17.30
C PRO A 227 -46.12 -13.28 16.55
N GLU A 228 -46.24 -12.06 16.01
CA GLU A 228 -47.40 -11.61 15.24
C GLU A 228 -47.55 -12.35 13.89
N LEU A 229 -46.54 -13.12 13.46
CA LEU A 229 -46.63 -14.04 12.32
C LEU A 229 -47.72 -15.12 12.51
N SER A 230 -48.01 -15.49 13.77
CA SER A 230 -49.04 -16.46 14.12
C SER A 230 -50.39 -15.81 14.45
N SER A 231 -50.52 -14.49 14.32
CA SER A 231 -51.75 -13.76 14.62
C SER A 231 -52.89 -14.15 13.66
N PRO A 232 -54.15 -14.13 14.14
CA PRO A 232 -55.31 -14.38 13.29
C PRO A 232 -55.56 -13.27 12.25
N ASN A 233 -55.01 -12.06 12.45
CA ASN A 233 -55.08 -10.93 11.52
C ASN A 233 -53.71 -10.60 10.92
N TYR A 234 -53.06 -11.63 10.38
CA TYR A 234 -51.72 -11.58 9.78
C TYR A 234 -51.44 -10.32 8.93
N THR A 235 -52.35 -9.93 8.03
CA THR A 235 -52.13 -8.81 7.09
C THR A 235 -52.00 -7.44 7.75
N LYS A 236 -52.52 -7.28 8.97
CA LYS A 236 -52.45 -6.02 9.72
C LYS A 236 -51.34 -6.07 10.77
N ASP A 237 -51.26 -7.17 11.51
CA ASP A 237 -50.38 -7.25 12.68
C ASP A 237 -48.89 -7.39 12.26
N THR A 238 -48.60 -7.87 11.05
CA THR A 238 -47.23 -7.97 10.50
C THR A 238 -46.68 -6.67 9.88
N VAL A 239 -47.46 -5.59 9.86
CA VAL A 239 -47.03 -4.29 9.31
C VAL A 239 -45.76 -3.78 9.99
N GLY A 240 -45.67 -3.92 11.32
CA GLY A 240 -44.49 -3.53 12.09
C GLY A 240 -43.25 -4.32 11.66
N LEU A 241 -43.38 -5.64 11.51
CA LEU A 241 -42.30 -6.54 11.07
C LEU A 241 -41.71 -6.07 9.73
N ILE A 242 -42.55 -5.66 8.78
CA ILE A 242 -42.12 -5.20 7.46
C ILE A 242 -41.29 -3.92 7.55
N VAL A 243 -41.85 -2.91 8.23
CA VAL A 243 -41.22 -1.59 8.31
C VAL A 243 -39.91 -1.65 9.08
N TRP A 244 -39.85 -2.41 10.17
CA TRP A 244 -38.60 -2.57 10.92
C TRP A 244 -37.54 -3.36 10.16
N SER A 245 -37.92 -4.33 9.32
CA SER A 245 -37.00 -5.05 8.43
C SER A 245 -36.38 -4.12 7.39
N ALA A 246 -37.20 -3.28 6.74
CA ALA A 246 -36.70 -2.30 5.78
C ALA A 246 -35.82 -1.23 6.45
N ALA A 247 -36.19 -0.78 7.66
CA ALA A 247 -35.40 0.16 8.44
C ALA A 247 -34.03 -0.40 8.80
N GLU A 248 -33.94 -1.66 9.23
CA GLU A 248 -32.66 -2.33 9.53
C GLU A 248 -31.72 -2.34 8.32
N ILE A 249 -32.23 -2.74 7.14
CA ILE A 249 -31.46 -2.75 5.88
C ILE A 249 -31.00 -1.33 5.51
N ALA A 250 -31.93 -0.36 5.50
CA ALA A 250 -31.64 1.02 5.11
C ALA A 250 -30.62 1.69 6.04
N VAL A 251 -30.77 1.53 7.37
CA VAL A 251 -29.82 2.06 8.36
C VAL A 251 -28.45 1.41 8.17
N THR A 252 -28.38 0.10 7.99
CA THR A 252 -27.12 -0.61 7.72
C THR A 252 -26.42 -0.06 6.48
N MET A 253 -27.17 0.17 5.40
CA MET A 253 -26.65 0.77 4.16
C MET A 253 -26.13 2.20 4.37
N ILE A 254 -26.82 3.02 5.16
CA ILE A 254 -26.39 4.39 5.48
C ILE A 254 -25.08 4.35 6.29
N CYS A 255 -24.97 3.46 7.28
CA CYS A 255 -23.76 3.29 8.10
C CYS A 255 -22.53 2.97 7.23
N ILE A 256 -22.68 2.11 6.23
CA ILE A 256 -21.60 1.74 5.30
C ILE A 256 -21.32 2.84 4.26
N GLY A 257 -22.33 3.63 3.88
CA GLY A 257 -22.23 4.69 2.87
C GLY A 257 -21.46 5.92 3.35
N ILE A 258 -21.65 6.33 4.61
CA ILE A 258 -21.06 7.56 5.19
C ILE A 258 -19.51 7.57 5.16
N PRO A 259 -18.78 6.53 5.59
CA PRO A 259 -17.31 6.50 5.52
C PRO A 259 -16.79 6.66 4.09
N VAL A 260 -17.45 6.00 3.13
CA VAL A 260 -16.96 5.92 1.74
C VAL A 260 -17.18 7.22 1.00
N CYS A 261 -18.26 7.96 1.30
CA CYS A 261 -18.54 9.27 0.71
C CYS A 261 -17.66 10.41 1.27
N ARG A 262 -16.71 10.12 2.18
CA ARG A 262 -15.80 11.09 2.80
C ARG A 262 -15.13 12.06 1.82
N PRO A 263 -14.59 11.64 0.66
CA PRO A 263 -13.97 12.55 -0.29
C PRO A 263 -14.90 13.70 -0.74
N LEU A 264 -16.22 13.49 -0.74
CA LEU A 264 -17.21 14.47 -1.19
C LEU A 264 -17.49 15.55 -0.15
N TYR A 265 -17.70 15.16 1.11
CA TYR A 265 -18.08 16.12 2.16
C TYR A 265 -16.89 16.72 2.92
N LYS A 266 -15.66 16.22 2.71
CA LYS A 266 -14.43 16.76 3.34
C LYS A 266 -14.28 18.28 3.12
N LYS A 267 -14.50 18.76 1.89
CA LYS A 267 -14.42 20.20 1.54
C LYS A 267 -15.45 21.05 2.30
N TYR A 268 -16.64 20.51 2.56
CA TYR A 268 -17.72 21.21 3.26
C TYR A 268 -17.50 21.22 4.78
N ILE A 269 -17.03 20.12 5.37
CA ILE A 269 -16.69 20.04 6.79
C ILE A 269 -15.53 20.98 7.14
N GLU A 270 -14.50 21.09 6.30
CA GLU A 270 -13.39 22.03 6.49
C GLU A 270 -13.87 23.50 6.43
N LYS A 271 -14.86 23.80 5.58
CA LYS A 271 -15.47 25.14 5.48
C LYS A 271 -16.37 25.46 6.68
N TRP A 272 -17.10 24.49 7.21
CA TRP A 272 -17.98 24.66 8.38
C TRP A 272 -17.19 24.83 9.67
N THR A 273 -16.15 24.00 9.87
CA THR A 273 -15.27 24.09 11.05
C THR A 273 -14.38 25.33 11.06
N SER A 274 -14.10 25.94 9.90
CA SER A 274 -13.43 27.25 9.83
C SER A 274 -14.29 28.42 10.34
N ARG A 275 -15.62 28.26 10.39
CA ARG A 275 -16.53 29.25 10.99
C ARG A 275 -16.60 29.17 12.52
N ASP A 276 -16.35 27.99 13.11
CA ASP A 276 -16.35 27.83 14.57
C ASP A 276 -15.00 28.15 15.23
N ALA A 277 -13.94 28.31 14.45
CA ALA A 277 -12.63 28.76 14.95
C ALA A 277 -12.56 30.27 15.25
N SER A 278 -13.62 31.05 14.96
CA SER A 278 -13.64 32.50 15.18
C SER A 278 -14.03 32.93 16.60
N LYS A 279 -13.94 32.04 17.60
CA LYS A 279 -14.26 32.35 19.01
C LYS A 279 -13.13 32.11 20.02
N TYR A 280 -11.88 32.05 19.58
CA TYR A 280 -10.75 32.26 20.49
C TYR A 280 -10.30 33.72 20.43
N ARG A 281 -10.72 34.45 21.45
CA ARG A 281 -10.32 35.81 21.78
C ARG A 281 -8.82 35.83 22.05
N GLU A 282 -8.04 36.43 21.15
CA GLU A 282 -6.68 36.89 21.44
C GLU A 282 -6.73 37.76 22.68
N ARG A 283 -6.05 37.33 23.74
CA ARG A 283 -5.68 38.21 24.85
C ARG A 283 -4.18 38.40 24.76
N SER A 284 -3.83 39.57 24.26
CA SER A 284 -2.53 40.19 24.28
C SER A 284 -1.80 39.97 25.61
N GLY A 285 -0.58 39.45 25.52
CA GLY A 285 0.42 39.48 26.57
C GLY A 285 1.77 39.78 25.95
N SER A 286 1.99 41.06 25.65
CA SER A 286 3.31 41.60 25.27
C SER A 286 4.24 41.56 26.47
N TYR A 287 5.38 40.89 26.35
CA TYR A 287 6.58 41.19 27.12
C TYR A 287 7.75 41.30 26.14
N PRO A 288 8.37 42.48 25.98
CA PRO A 288 9.55 42.64 25.14
C PRO A 288 10.80 42.26 25.94
N LEU A 289 11.76 41.61 25.31
CA LEU A 289 13.15 41.65 25.76
C LEU A 289 14.03 42.14 24.61
N GLN A 290 14.72 43.25 24.87
CA GLN A 290 15.59 44.00 23.97
C GLN A 290 16.92 43.28 23.71
N THR A 291 17.45 43.44 22.51
CA THR A 291 18.85 43.13 22.19
C THR A 291 19.72 44.37 22.42
N ILE A 292 20.85 44.18 23.09
CA ILE A 292 21.90 45.19 23.31
C ILE A 292 22.53 45.59 21.97
N GLY A 293 22.53 46.89 21.65
CA GLY A 293 23.15 47.45 20.45
C GLY A 293 22.28 48.51 19.81
N GLY A 294 22.04 49.62 20.52
CA GLY A 294 21.19 50.71 20.07
C GLY A 294 21.77 51.44 18.85
N SER A 295 20.96 51.54 17.79
CA SER A 295 21.05 52.57 16.75
C SER A 295 19.69 52.64 16.04
N ASN A 296 18.96 53.72 16.26
CA ASN A 296 17.70 54.00 15.56
C ASN A 296 18.00 54.55 14.17
N MET A 297 17.50 53.90 13.12
CA MET A 297 17.27 54.51 11.82
C MET A 297 15.81 54.31 11.43
N ASN A 298 15.05 55.41 11.42
CA ASN A 298 13.75 55.49 10.75
C ASN A 298 13.99 55.81 9.27
N PRO A 299 13.45 55.03 8.33
CA PRO A 299 12.99 55.53 7.05
C PRO A 299 11.48 55.83 7.21
N GLY A 300 11.00 57.07 7.14
CA GLY A 300 11.26 58.00 6.05
C GLY A 300 10.24 57.71 4.93
N ALA A 301 9.08 58.36 5.03
CA ALA A 301 8.06 58.36 4.00
C ALA A 301 8.58 59.01 2.71
N ALA A 302 8.35 58.40 1.56
CA ALA A 302 8.28 59.10 0.27
C ALA A 302 7.56 58.25 -0.79
N ASN A 303 6.55 58.90 -1.37
CA ASN A 303 5.77 58.64 -2.57
C ASN A 303 6.37 57.71 -3.65
N LYS A 304 5.48 56.95 -4.29
CA LYS A 304 5.53 56.74 -5.74
C LYS A 304 4.15 56.91 -6.34
N ASP A 305 4.11 57.86 -7.26
CA ASP A 305 3.00 58.22 -8.13
C ASP A 305 2.68 57.14 -9.16
N ASP A 306 1.51 57.37 -9.76
CA ASP A 306 0.73 56.61 -10.73
C ASP A 306 1.40 56.35 -12.08
N ASP A 307 0.71 55.53 -12.89
CA ASP A 307 0.87 55.29 -14.34
C ASP A 307 1.94 54.30 -14.81
N THR A 308 1.49 53.06 -15.13
CA THR A 308 1.61 52.41 -16.46
C THR A 308 1.36 50.89 -16.37
N ASP A 309 0.09 50.49 -16.17
CA ASP A 309 -0.37 49.10 -16.38
C ASP A 309 -0.84 48.93 -17.83
N GLU A 310 0.06 49.14 -18.80
CA GLU A 310 -0.26 48.97 -20.24
C GLU A 310 0.96 48.73 -21.14
N SER A 311 1.93 47.90 -20.73
CA SER A 311 3.08 47.59 -21.62
C SER A 311 3.64 46.15 -21.59
N ILE A 312 3.05 45.21 -20.86
CA ILE A 312 3.54 43.81 -20.84
C ILE A 312 2.55 42.81 -21.47
N ARG A 313 1.36 43.27 -21.90
CA ARG A 313 0.39 42.42 -22.63
C ARG A 313 0.50 42.46 -24.16
N GLU A 314 1.45 43.21 -24.71
CA GLU A 314 1.53 43.41 -26.17
C GLU A 314 2.74 42.74 -26.85
N THR A 315 3.70 42.20 -26.08
CA THR A 315 4.88 41.53 -26.67
C THR A 315 4.66 40.04 -26.97
N GLU A 316 3.69 39.38 -26.34
CA GLU A 316 3.39 37.95 -26.60
C GLU A 316 2.41 37.71 -27.76
N ARG A 317 1.85 38.76 -28.36
CA ARG A 317 0.96 38.65 -29.55
C ARG A 317 1.67 38.67 -30.90
N LYS A 318 3.00 38.87 -30.96
CA LYS A 318 3.73 39.08 -32.24
C LYS A 318 4.66 37.97 -32.71
N LEU A 319 4.66 36.78 -32.11
CA LEU A 319 5.33 35.59 -32.69
C LEU A 319 4.35 34.43 -32.80
N GLY A 320 3.55 34.45 -33.87
CA GLY A 320 2.60 33.41 -34.21
C GLY A 320 3.29 32.11 -34.65
N MET A 321 3.12 31.05 -33.85
CA MET A 321 3.11 29.68 -34.34
C MET A 321 1.87 28.97 -33.80
N ALA A 322 0.83 28.97 -34.64
CA ALA A 322 -0.34 28.12 -34.49
C ALA A 322 -0.03 26.73 -35.06
N GLY A 323 -0.42 25.68 -34.33
CA GLY A 323 -0.41 24.29 -34.79
C GLY A 323 -1.24 23.39 -33.86
N PRO A 324 -1.91 22.34 -34.36
CA PRO A 324 -3.34 22.16 -34.13
C PRO A 324 -3.72 21.12 -33.08
N PHE A 325 -4.98 21.24 -32.64
CA PHE A 325 -5.77 20.22 -31.95
C PHE A 325 -5.70 18.85 -32.65
N THR A 326 -5.34 17.81 -31.90
CA THR A 326 -5.70 16.43 -32.23
C THR A 326 -6.34 15.76 -31.03
N LYS A 327 -7.67 15.58 -31.14
CA LYS A 327 -8.45 14.57 -30.40
C LYS A 327 -7.94 13.19 -30.81
N THR A 328 -7.57 12.34 -29.86
CA THR A 328 -7.50 10.89 -30.11
C THR A 328 -8.72 10.23 -29.46
N ARG A 329 -9.64 9.81 -30.33
CA ARG A 329 -10.83 9.01 -30.03
C ARG A 329 -10.41 7.54 -30.20
N VAL A 330 -10.50 6.72 -29.16
CA VAL A 330 -10.26 5.27 -29.26
C VAL A 330 -11.55 4.61 -29.75
N TYR A 331 -11.47 3.91 -30.89
CA TYR A 331 -12.55 3.06 -31.39
C TYR A 331 -12.57 1.73 -30.62
N SER A 332 -13.77 1.34 -30.21
CA SER A 332 -14.13 0.01 -29.74
C SER A 332 -14.21 -0.99 -30.89
N LYS A 333 -13.75 -2.22 -30.68
CA LYS A 333 -14.26 -3.41 -31.40
C LYS A 333 -14.80 -4.44 -30.40
N THR A 334 -16.12 -4.55 -30.36
CA THR A 334 -16.93 -5.73 -30.04
C THR A 334 -16.68 -6.83 -31.09
N GLY A 335 -16.79 -8.15 -30.88
CA GLY A 335 -17.17 -9.02 -29.76
C GLY A 335 -17.52 -10.42 -30.32
N GLU A 336 -17.41 -11.49 -29.52
CA GLU A 336 -18.17 -12.78 -29.52
C GLU A 336 -17.50 -13.74 -28.50
N ARG A 337 -18.09 -14.01 -27.32
CA ARG A 337 -18.95 -15.15 -26.88
C ARG A 337 -18.30 -16.53 -27.00
N VAL A 338 -18.34 -17.51 -26.08
CA VAL A 338 -18.90 -17.81 -24.74
C VAL A 338 -18.22 -19.14 -24.32
N LEU A 339 -17.88 -19.37 -23.04
CA LEU A 339 -18.19 -20.60 -22.27
C LEU A 339 -17.60 -20.53 -20.84
N ASP A 340 -18.46 -20.89 -19.88
CA ASP A 340 -18.22 -21.12 -18.44
C ASP A 340 -17.01 -22.02 -18.15
N ASP A 341 -16.24 -21.76 -17.09
CA ASP A 341 -16.54 -22.28 -15.74
C ASP A 341 -15.48 -21.86 -14.71
N ASN A 342 -15.94 -21.60 -13.48
CA ASN A 342 -15.24 -21.61 -12.19
C ASN A 342 -13.70 -21.46 -12.13
N GLN A 343 -13.22 -20.39 -11.48
CA GLN A 343 -12.10 -20.54 -10.54
C GLN A 343 -11.95 -19.42 -9.51
N SER A 344 -11.66 -19.90 -8.30
CA SER A 344 -11.34 -19.24 -7.04
C SER A 344 -10.16 -18.27 -7.09
N ASP A 345 -10.30 -17.18 -6.34
CA ASP A 345 -9.28 -16.43 -5.59
C ASP A 345 -7.80 -16.66 -5.98
N GLU A 346 -7.31 -16.01 -7.03
CA GLU A 346 -5.90 -15.68 -7.24
C GLU A 346 -5.72 -14.80 -8.50
N GLU A 347 -5.95 -13.48 -8.41
CA GLU A 347 -5.65 -12.58 -9.55
C GLU A 347 -5.36 -11.13 -9.13
N ILE A 348 -4.19 -10.90 -8.52
CA ILE A 348 -3.52 -9.59 -8.50
C ILE A 348 -2.06 -9.79 -8.91
N LEU A 349 -1.82 -10.54 -9.97
CA LEU A 349 -0.55 -10.67 -10.69
C LEU A 349 -0.93 -11.29 -12.02
N GLY A 350 -0.67 -10.60 -13.13
CA GLY A 350 -1.04 -11.11 -14.46
C GLY A 350 -0.38 -12.46 -14.76
N PRO A 351 -0.91 -13.25 -15.72
CA PRO A 351 -0.43 -14.59 -16.07
C PRO A 351 1.05 -14.65 -16.52
N GLU A 352 1.69 -13.49 -16.77
CA GLU A 352 3.11 -13.35 -17.11
C GLU A 352 4.04 -13.42 -15.88
N TYR A 353 3.58 -13.00 -14.68
CA TYR A 353 4.40 -13.03 -13.46
C TYR A 353 4.55 -14.44 -12.88
N ARG A 354 3.50 -15.26 -12.98
CA ARG A 354 3.52 -16.67 -12.54
C ARG A 354 4.48 -17.50 -13.41
N ARG A 355 4.60 -17.16 -14.70
CA ARG A 355 5.52 -17.80 -15.66
C ARG A 355 6.99 -17.44 -15.37
N ASN A 356 7.27 -16.18 -15.05
CA ASN A 356 8.61 -15.73 -14.69
C ASN A 356 9.12 -16.32 -13.35
N GLN A 357 8.23 -16.54 -12.36
CA GLN A 357 8.59 -17.26 -11.14
C GLN A 357 8.92 -18.74 -11.39
N GLN A 358 8.25 -19.37 -12.35
CA GLN A 358 8.44 -20.78 -12.67
C GLN A 358 9.72 -21.00 -13.49
N GLU A 359 10.06 -20.07 -14.39
CA GLU A 359 11.35 -20.06 -15.09
C GLU A 359 12.53 -19.74 -14.16
N ASP A 360 12.35 -18.85 -13.17
CA ASP A 360 13.37 -18.56 -12.15
C ASP A 360 13.64 -19.79 -11.25
N LEU A 361 12.60 -20.56 -10.88
CA LEU A 361 12.74 -21.82 -10.15
C LEU A 361 13.37 -22.94 -11.00
N GLU A 362 12.97 -23.08 -12.27
CA GLU A 362 13.56 -24.06 -13.20
C GLU A 362 15.01 -23.72 -13.58
N SER A 363 15.40 -22.43 -13.58
CA SER A 363 16.78 -22.01 -13.81
C SER A 363 17.72 -22.30 -12.63
N GLN A 364 17.18 -22.40 -11.41
CA GLN A 364 17.90 -22.86 -10.22
C GLN A 364 18.04 -24.38 -10.16
N ASP A 365 17.06 -25.15 -10.67
CA ASP A 365 17.04 -26.62 -10.62
C ASP A 365 17.88 -27.29 -11.72
N ARG A 366 18.24 -26.57 -12.80
CA ARG A 366 19.18 -27.06 -13.83
C ARG A 366 20.65 -27.19 -13.37
N GLY A 367 20.94 -26.92 -12.08
CA GLY A 367 22.24 -27.13 -11.48
C GLY A 367 22.47 -28.52 -10.88
N ILE A 368 21.42 -29.33 -10.68
CA ILE A 368 21.56 -30.63 -9.99
C ILE A 368 20.54 -31.63 -10.57
N ARG A 369 20.97 -32.51 -11.48
CA ARG A 369 20.24 -33.77 -11.75
C ARG A 369 21.18 -34.96 -11.78
N VAL A 370 21.14 -35.73 -10.69
CA VAL A 370 21.51 -37.14 -10.63
C VAL A 370 20.41 -37.93 -11.34
N THR A 371 20.77 -38.65 -12.39
CA THR A 371 19.86 -39.52 -13.17
C THR A 371 19.63 -40.85 -12.46
N LEU A 372 18.36 -41.21 -12.24
CA LEU A 372 17.90 -42.60 -12.07
C LEU A 372 16.59 -42.80 -12.85
N LEU A 373 16.58 -43.83 -13.69
CA LEU A 373 15.48 -44.26 -14.58
C LEU A 373 14.42 -45.10 -13.83
N PRO A 374 13.15 -45.17 -14.33
CA PRO A 374 12.09 -45.94 -13.70
C PRO A 374 11.92 -47.35 -14.27
N LEU A 375 11.51 -48.26 -13.38
CA LEU A 375 11.17 -49.66 -13.58
C LEU A 375 9.75 -49.84 -14.14
N TYR A 376 9.56 -50.84 -15.01
CA TYR A 376 8.34 -51.64 -15.09
C TYR A 376 8.61 -53.13 -15.39
N LEU A 377 8.10 -53.97 -14.49
CA LEU A 377 7.55 -55.34 -14.62
C LEU A 377 8.42 -56.53 -15.11
N VAL A 378 8.57 -57.56 -14.26
CA VAL A 378 7.93 -58.92 -14.35
C VAL A 378 8.67 -59.93 -13.42
N ARG A 379 7.91 -60.45 -12.44
CA ARG A 379 7.82 -61.84 -11.89
C ARG A 379 9.06 -62.73 -11.65
N GLU A 380 9.17 -63.19 -10.39
CA GLU A 380 9.19 -64.59 -9.86
C GLU A 380 10.16 -64.78 -8.67
N LEU A 381 9.64 -65.38 -7.58
CA LEU A 381 10.31 -65.84 -6.35
C LEU A 381 11.17 -67.13 -6.61
N PRO A 382 12.00 -67.70 -5.68
CA PRO A 382 11.97 -67.57 -4.20
C PRO A 382 13.35 -67.47 -3.45
N LEU A 383 13.23 -67.18 -2.14
CA LEU A 383 14.17 -67.30 -0.99
C LEU A 383 14.78 -68.72 -0.80
N PRO A 384 15.64 -69.05 0.22
CA PRO A 384 16.25 -68.29 1.34
C PRO A 384 17.79 -68.56 1.51
N LEU A 385 18.57 -67.93 2.42
CA LEU A 385 18.81 -68.35 3.83
C LEU A 385 19.90 -67.46 4.49
N THR A 386 19.81 -67.43 5.81
CA THR A 386 20.37 -66.53 6.84
C THR A 386 21.83 -66.76 7.29
N CYS A 387 22.46 -65.65 7.73
CA CYS A 387 23.48 -65.32 8.76
C CYS A 387 24.29 -66.42 9.52
N PRO A 388 25.49 -66.09 10.06
CA PRO A 388 25.53 -65.54 11.44
C PRO A 388 26.64 -64.49 11.75
N ASP A 389 26.49 -63.92 12.94
CA ASP A 389 27.10 -62.73 13.57
C ASP A 389 28.62 -62.75 13.85
N VAL A 390 29.23 -61.56 13.91
CA VAL A 390 30.52 -61.31 14.58
C VAL A 390 30.48 -60.04 15.43
N VAL A 391 30.89 -60.22 16.70
CA VAL A 391 31.01 -59.28 17.83
C VAL A 391 32.28 -58.40 17.72
N PRO A 392 32.33 -57.16 18.25
CA PRO A 392 33.51 -56.30 18.17
C PRO A 392 34.46 -56.43 19.38
N THR A 393 35.77 -56.23 19.17
CA THR A 393 36.77 -56.01 20.24
C THR A 393 37.89 -55.03 19.80
N PRO A 394 38.58 -54.35 20.75
CA PRO A 394 39.13 -53.00 20.57
C PRO A 394 40.67 -52.95 20.45
N LEU A 395 41.23 -51.87 19.84
CA LEU A 395 42.68 -51.64 19.82
C LEU A 395 43.10 -50.17 20.10
N ARG A 396 43.79 -50.04 21.24
CA ARG A 396 44.86 -49.14 21.76
C ARG A 396 45.31 -47.86 21.02
N ARG A 397 45.53 -46.82 21.84
CA ARG A 397 46.30 -45.58 21.58
C ARG A 397 47.83 -45.81 21.50
N PRO A 398 48.58 -45.03 20.69
CA PRO A 398 50.00 -44.74 20.89
C PRO A 398 50.24 -43.41 21.62
N ARG A 399 51.48 -43.24 22.11
CA ARG A 399 51.98 -42.28 23.11
C ARG A 399 52.63 -41.04 22.48
N HIS A 400 52.75 -40.00 23.31
CA HIS A 400 53.40 -38.69 23.11
C HIS A 400 54.77 -38.73 22.41
N GLU A 401 54.92 -37.88 21.39
CA GLU A 401 56.19 -37.23 20.99
C GLU A 401 55.89 -35.74 20.73
N ASP A 402 56.86 -34.90 21.12
CA ASP A 402 56.75 -33.46 21.28
C ASP A 402 56.54 -32.72 19.96
N ILE A 403 55.41 -32.01 19.84
CA ILE A 403 55.16 -31.00 18.82
C ILE A 403 54.93 -29.69 19.56
N GLU A 404 55.81 -28.71 19.33
CA GLU A 404 55.64 -27.34 19.81
C GLU A 404 54.21 -26.85 19.52
N PRO A 405 53.53 -26.20 20.48
CA PRO A 405 52.18 -25.74 20.24
C PRO A 405 52.19 -24.69 19.13
N ALA A 406 51.65 -25.07 17.97
CA ALA A 406 51.17 -24.13 16.98
C ALA A 406 50.30 -23.11 17.72
N GLN A 407 50.67 -21.84 17.58
CA GLN A 407 49.94 -20.71 18.15
C GLN A 407 48.45 -20.91 17.86
N THR A 408 47.67 -21.02 18.93
CA THR A 408 46.22 -20.98 18.88
C THR A 408 45.79 -19.77 18.05
N PRO A 409 44.78 -19.90 17.16
CA PRO A 409 44.24 -18.73 16.48
C PRO A 409 43.83 -17.75 17.57
N THR A 410 44.39 -16.55 17.52
CA THR A 410 44.08 -15.44 18.41
C THR A 410 42.56 -15.37 18.53
N GLU A 411 42.03 -15.45 19.75
CA GLU A 411 40.65 -15.09 20.04
C GLU A 411 40.39 -13.73 19.39
N ARG A 412 39.64 -13.70 18.29
CA ARG A 412 39.13 -12.44 17.74
C ARG A 412 38.27 -11.84 18.85
N SER A 413 38.81 -10.83 19.53
CA SER A 413 38.06 -9.98 20.44
C SER A 413 36.78 -9.55 19.71
N MET A 414 35.65 -10.12 20.11
CA MET A 414 34.37 -9.88 19.46
C MET A 414 33.92 -8.48 19.85
N LEU A 415 33.88 -7.59 18.85
CA LEU A 415 33.57 -6.18 19.03
C LEU A 415 32.12 -5.98 19.47
N ASN A 416 31.91 -5.17 20.50
CA ASN A 416 30.59 -4.91 21.08
C ASN A 416 29.77 -3.97 20.16
N ALA A 417 28.44 -4.03 20.22
CA ALA A 417 27.55 -3.17 19.47
C ALA A 417 27.80 -1.66 19.68
N GLY A 418 28.36 -1.29 20.84
CA GLY A 418 28.77 0.08 21.15
C GLY A 418 29.98 0.60 20.37
N GLU A 419 30.70 -0.24 19.62
CA GLU A 419 31.91 0.15 18.90
C GLU A 419 31.64 0.55 17.44
N TYR A 420 30.40 0.37 16.96
CA TYR A 420 29.98 0.71 15.61
C TYR A 420 29.49 2.15 15.55
N THR A 421 30.07 2.93 14.63
CA THR A 421 29.88 4.40 14.55
C THR A 421 29.26 4.82 13.23
N VAL A 422 29.33 3.98 12.19
CA VAL A 422 28.77 4.25 10.86
C VAL A 422 27.65 3.26 10.57
N GLY A 423 26.45 3.75 10.32
CA GLY A 423 25.34 2.94 9.84
C GLY A 423 25.19 3.03 8.33
N TRP A 424 25.12 1.90 7.64
CA TRP A 424 24.96 1.81 6.18
C TRP A 424 23.68 1.04 5.86
N ILE A 425 22.72 1.68 5.18
CA ILE A 425 21.45 1.07 4.81
C ILE A 425 21.40 0.82 3.30
N CYS A 426 21.00 -0.39 2.93
CA CYS A 426 20.76 -0.84 1.55
C CYS A 426 19.27 -1.18 1.38
N ALA A 427 18.69 -0.85 0.23
CA ALA A 427 17.31 -1.19 -0.12
C ALA A 427 17.19 -2.61 -0.71
N LEU A 428 18.17 -3.04 -1.50
CA LEU A 428 18.10 -4.30 -2.25
C LEU A 428 19.21 -5.29 -1.83
N PRO A 429 18.99 -6.60 -2.00
CA PRO A 429 20.02 -7.62 -1.78
C PRO A 429 21.28 -7.39 -2.63
N GLU A 430 21.13 -6.85 -3.85
CA GLU A 430 22.26 -6.51 -4.72
C GLU A 430 23.15 -5.43 -4.11
N GLU A 431 22.53 -4.42 -3.51
CA GLU A 431 23.22 -3.33 -2.84
C GLU A 431 23.89 -3.82 -1.56
N TYR A 432 23.20 -4.69 -0.82
CA TYR A 432 23.70 -5.28 0.40
C TYR A 432 24.92 -6.18 0.17
N LEU A 433 24.88 -7.00 -0.89
CA LEU A 433 26.02 -7.81 -1.29
C LEU A 433 27.20 -6.93 -1.72
N ALA A 434 26.95 -5.91 -2.54
CA ALA A 434 27.99 -4.98 -2.95
C ALA A 434 28.65 -4.29 -1.73
N ALA A 435 27.86 -3.87 -0.75
CA ALA A 435 28.39 -3.25 0.47
C ALA A 435 29.31 -4.19 1.26
N GLN A 436 28.97 -5.48 1.36
CA GLN A 436 29.77 -6.50 2.04
C GLN A 436 31.14 -6.69 1.38
N GLU A 437 31.18 -6.76 0.04
CA GLU A 437 32.43 -6.95 -0.72
C GLU A 437 33.43 -5.80 -0.57
N PHE A 438 32.96 -4.63 -0.11
CA PHE A 438 33.80 -3.45 0.12
C PHE A 438 34.19 -3.23 1.58
N LEU A 439 33.87 -4.13 2.51
CA LEU A 439 34.49 -4.14 3.84
C LEU A 439 36.00 -4.44 3.76
N ASP A 440 36.79 -3.86 4.67
CA ASP A 440 38.20 -4.23 4.83
C ASP A 440 38.31 -5.51 5.69
N GLU A 441 37.51 -5.60 6.76
CA GLU A 441 37.35 -6.81 7.57
C GLU A 441 35.86 -7.03 7.90
N GLU A 442 35.42 -8.29 7.88
CA GLU A 442 34.10 -8.71 8.37
C GLU A 442 34.21 -9.20 9.82
N HIS A 443 33.35 -8.68 10.70
CA HIS A 443 33.27 -9.05 12.11
C HIS A 443 32.19 -10.11 12.40
N GLY A 444 31.48 -10.58 11.37
CA GLY A 444 30.41 -11.59 11.50
C GLY A 444 29.04 -10.99 11.81
N ARG A 445 28.19 -11.76 12.49
CA ARG A 445 26.82 -11.36 12.87
C ARG A 445 26.79 -10.82 14.31
N PRO A 446 25.88 -9.90 14.63
CA PRO A 446 25.72 -9.44 16.01
C PRO A 446 25.27 -10.57 16.93
N GLU A 447 25.92 -10.73 18.07
CA GLU A 447 25.53 -11.69 19.12
C GLU A 447 24.22 -11.30 19.79
N TRP A 448 24.02 -9.99 19.96
CA TRP A 448 22.82 -9.43 20.57
C TRP A 448 22.17 -8.39 19.66
N ARG A 449 20.85 -8.42 19.62
CA ARG A 449 20.00 -7.40 19.00
C ARG A 449 18.85 -7.12 19.95
N SER A 450 18.27 -5.93 19.85
CA SER A 450 17.05 -5.61 20.59
C SER A 450 15.95 -6.63 20.26
N PRO A 451 15.10 -7.08 21.22
CA PRO A 451 14.07 -8.09 20.99
C PRO A 451 13.04 -7.77 19.89
N HIS A 452 12.96 -6.52 19.47
CA HIS A 452 12.04 -6.04 18.42
C HIS A 452 12.76 -5.60 17.14
N ASP A 453 14.07 -5.88 17.05
CA ASP A 453 14.88 -5.62 15.87
C ASP A 453 14.92 -6.87 14.98
N ASN A 454 14.17 -6.79 13.88
CA ASN A 454 14.06 -7.86 12.89
C ASN A 454 15.02 -7.67 11.70
N ASN A 455 15.91 -6.67 11.74
CA ASN A 455 16.83 -6.40 10.65
C ASN A 455 17.91 -7.48 10.53
N SER A 456 18.37 -7.75 9.31
CA SER A 456 19.58 -8.51 9.06
C SER A 456 20.78 -7.58 8.98
N TYR A 457 21.87 -7.91 9.66
CA TYR A 457 23.10 -7.10 9.68
C TYR A 457 24.33 -7.89 9.25
N VAL A 458 25.27 -7.17 8.63
CA VAL A 458 26.68 -7.55 8.55
C VAL A 458 27.48 -6.46 9.24
N LEU A 459 28.44 -6.90 10.05
CA LEU A 459 29.35 -6.04 10.79
C LEU A 459 30.74 -6.11 10.17
N GLY A 460 31.42 -4.98 10.14
CA GLY A 460 32.80 -4.93 9.66
C GLY A 460 33.50 -3.61 9.92
N SER A 461 34.65 -3.44 9.31
CA SER A 461 35.43 -2.20 9.35
C SER A 461 35.82 -1.72 7.96
N ILE A 462 35.95 -0.41 7.82
CA ILE A 462 36.53 0.26 6.64
C ILE A 462 37.50 1.31 7.15
N GLY A 463 38.77 1.16 6.80
CA GLY A 463 39.83 1.97 7.40
C GLY A 463 39.86 1.83 8.92
N LYS A 464 39.65 2.93 9.64
CA LYS A 464 39.66 2.97 11.11
C LYS A 464 38.26 3.01 11.74
N LEU A 465 37.21 2.85 10.93
CA LEU A 465 35.82 2.99 11.36
C LEU A 465 35.09 1.65 11.29
N ASN A 466 34.32 1.36 12.33
CA ASN A 466 33.43 0.21 12.39
C ASN A 466 32.07 0.55 11.78
N VAL A 467 31.62 -0.30 10.88
CA VAL A 467 30.43 -0.11 10.04
C VAL A 467 29.43 -1.22 10.31
N VAL A 468 28.18 -0.84 10.55
CA VAL A 468 27.03 -1.76 10.58
C VAL A 468 26.22 -1.58 9.30
N ILE A 469 26.08 -2.65 8.53
CA ILE A 469 25.34 -2.66 7.26
C ILE A 469 24.01 -3.38 7.49
N ALA A 470 22.90 -2.78 7.06
CA ALA A 470 21.57 -3.40 7.07
C ALA A 470 20.94 -3.39 5.69
N VAL A 471 19.99 -4.30 5.48
CA VAL A 471 19.17 -4.39 4.27
C VAL A 471 17.69 -4.34 4.62
N LEU A 472 16.88 -3.74 3.76
CA LEU A 472 15.43 -3.78 3.88
C LEU A 472 14.88 -5.21 3.72
N PRO A 473 13.72 -5.53 4.33
CA PRO A 473 13.08 -6.83 4.16
C PRO A 473 12.76 -7.16 2.69
N MET A 474 12.81 -8.45 2.34
CA MET A 474 12.50 -8.89 0.99
C MET A 474 11.09 -8.48 0.56
N GLY A 475 10.99 -7.84 -0.60
CA GLY A 475 9.72 -7.34 -1.14
C GLY A 475 9.24 -6.02 -0.56
N GLU A 476 9.96 -5.47 0.43
CA GLU A 476 9.72 -4.13 0.96
C GLU A 476 10.71 -3.12 0.38
N TYR A 477 10.22 -1.94 0.07
CA TYR A 477 11.00 -0.78 -0.38
C TYR A 477 10.23 0.49 -0.03
N GLY A 478 10.84 1.65 -0.28
CA GLY A 478 10.20 2.92 0.02
C GLY A 478 10.57 3.50 1.39
N THR A 479 10.07 4.71 1.64
CA THR A 479 10.52 5.55 2.77
C THR A 479 10.19 4.96 4.13
N SER A 480 9.07 4.24 4.24
CA SER A 480 8.59 3.69 5.52
C SER A 480 9.43 2.50 5.98
N SER A 481 9.78 1.60 5.06
CA SER A 481 10.60 0.41 5.37
C SER A 481 12.02 0.85 5.73
N ALA A 482 12.60 1.79 4.98
CA ALA A 482 13.91 2.37 5.30
C ALA A 482 13.95 3.02 6.70
N ALA A 483 12.91 3.78 7.06
CA ALA A 483 12.80 4.36 8.40
C ALA A 483 12.71 3.28 9.50
N GLY A 484 11.98 2.19 9.25
CA GLY A 484 11.89 1.05 10.17
C GLY A 484 13.25 0.39 10.41
N VAL A 485 14.00 0.12 9.34
CA VAL A 485 15.36 -0.43 9.41
C VAL A 485 16.28 0.49 10.20
N ALA A 486 16.27 1.79 9.91
CA ALA A 486 17.10 2.77 10.61
C ALA A 486 16.80 2.84 12.11
N ILE A 487 15.53 2.89 12.50
CA ILE A 487 15.13 2.94 13.91
C ILE A 487 15.60 1.69 14.66
N ASN A 488 15.44 0.52 14.05
CA ASN A 488 15.88 -0.74 14.64
C ASN A 488 17.40 -0.83 14.76
N MET A 489 18.15 -0.36 13.75
CA MET A 489 19.61 -0.23 13.80
C MET A 489 20.05 0.62 14.98
N LEU A 490 19.44 1.79 15.17
CA LEU A 490 19.81 2.69 16.27
C LEU A 490 19.45 2.15 17.67
N ARG A 491 18.51 1.19 17.76
CA ARG A 491 18.21 0.48 19.01
C ARG A 491 19.27 -0.56 19.35
N SER A 492 19.76 -1.30 18.36
CA SER A 492 20.75 -2.36 18.55
C SER A 492 22.18 -1.81 18.58
N PHE A 493 22.45 -0.70 17.90
CA PHE A 493 23.77 -0.06 17.77
C PHE A 493 23.69 1.41 18.22
N PRO A 494 23.67 1.67 19.54
CA PRO A 494 23.38 3.00 20.09
C PRO A 494 24.46 4.04 19.81
N ASN A 495 25.69 3.62 19.48
CA ASN A 495 26.83 4.51 19.19
C ASN A 495 26.96 4.89 17.71
N VAL A 496 26.00 4.51 16.86
CA VAL A 496 25.99 5.00 15.47
C VAL A 496 25.84 6.52 15.46
N LYS A 497 26.78 7.20 14.80
CA LYS A 497 26.94 8.66 14.76
C LYS A 497 26.52 9.26 13.42
N ILE A 498 26.77 8.54 12.34
CA ILE A 498 26.49 8.98 10.98
C ILE A 498 25.86 7.85 10.18
N GLY A 499 24.99 8.22 9.24
CA GLY A 499 24.34 7.31 8.33
C GLY A 499 24.83 7.41 6.90
N LEU A 500 24.75 6.32 6.16
CA LEU A 500 24.84 6.28 4.70
C LEU A 500 23.63 5.52 4.14
N MET A 501 23.02 6.05 3.09
CA MET A 501 22.07 5.31 2.26
C MET A 501 22.74 5.07 0.92
N VAL A 502 23.17 3.83 0.68
CA VAL A 502 23.93 3.48 -0.53
C VAL A 502 23.15 2.46 -1.33
N GLY A 503 23.00 2.72 -2.62
CA GLY A 503 22.28 1.81 -3.49
C GLY A 503 22.26 2.26 -4.94
N ILE A 504 21.23 1.86 -5.66
CA ILE A 504 21.03 2.22 -7.07
C ILE A 504 19.92 3.25 -7.23
N ALA A 505 19.93 3.96 -8.35
CA ALA A 505 18.90 4.93 -8.73
C ALA A 505 18.76 5.02 -10.25
N GLY A 506 17.68 5.65 -10.70
CA GLY A 506 17.55 6.05 -12.10
C GLY A 506 18.11 7.46 -12.32
N GLY A 507 18.91 7.66 -13.36
CA GLY A 507 19.56 8.93 -13.68
C GLY A 507 18.64 9.91 -14.40
N ALA A 508 18.95 11.21 -14.29
CA ALA A 508 18.26 12.29 -14.98
C ALA A 508 19.23 13.11 -15.86
N PRO A 509 19.58 12.60 -17.06
CA PRO A 509 20.42 13.31 -18.01
C PRO A 509 19.78 14.64 -18.44
N LYS A 510 20.59 15.68 -18.63
CA LYS A 510 20.16 17.00 -19.13
C LYS A 510 21.17 17.49 -20.16
N LEU A 511 21.10 16.90 -21.36
CA LEU A 511 22.04 17.18 -22.44
C LEU A 511 21.89 18.60 -23.01
N PRO A 512 22.97 19.22 -23.51
CA PRO A 512 24.36 18.72 -23.50
C PRO A 512 25.09 18.97 -22.17
N ASN A 513 24.53 19.77 -21.26
CA ASN A 513 25.22 20.28 -20.08
C ASN A 513 25.55 19.21 -19.04
N ARG A 514 24.78 18.13 -19.00
CA ARG A 514 24.93 17.06 -18.02
C ARG A 514 24.58 15.71 -18.61
N ASP A 515 25.61 14.92 -18.90
CA ASP A 515 25.50 13.60 -19.51
C ASP A 515 25.72 12.49 -18.47
N ILE A 516 24.73 12.30 -17.59
CA ILE A 516 24.70 11.17 -16.65
C ILE A 516 24.50 9.87 -17.44
N ARG A 517 25.31 8.85 -17.13
CA ARG A 517 25.33 7.54 -17.80
C ARG A 517 25.12 6.40 -16.83
N LEU A 518 24.77 5.23 -17.36
CA LEU A 518 24.67 4.02 -16.56
C LEU A 518 26.05 3.66 -15.99
N GLY A 519 26.08 3.28 -14.70
CA GLY A 519 27.29 3.06 -13.94
C GLY A 519 27.88 4.32 -13.29
N ASP A 520 27.42 5.53 -13.62
CA ASP A 520 27.83 6.74 -12.90
C ASP A 520 27.34 6.75 -11.45
N ILE A 521 27.93 7.63 -10.64
CA ILE A 521 27.55 7.83 -9.26
C ILE A 521 26.97 9.22 -9.07
N VAL A 522 25.84 9.30 -8.36
CA VAL A 522 25.28 10.54 -7.84
C VAL A 522 25.39 10.52 -6.33
N VAL A 523 25.94 11.60 -5.77
CA VAL A 523 26.07 11.79 -4.32
C VAL A 523 25.24 13.01 -3.90
N SER A 524 24.38 12.84 -2.90
CA SER A 524 23.56 13.93 -2.40
C SER A 524 24.43 15.04 -1.82
N SER A 525 24.29 16.27 -2.32
CA SER A 525 25.01 17.43 -1.80
C SER A 525 24.09 18.64 -1.74
N PRO A 526 24.09 19.42 -0.64
CA PRO A 526 23.31 20.65 -0.56
C PRO A 526 23.71 21.64 -1.64
N MET A 527 22.75 22.08 -2.46
CA MET A 527 22.96 23.08 -3.52
C MET A 527 21.71 23.94 -3.71
N ASN A 528 21.89 25.23 -4.01
CA ASN A 528 20.81 26.15 -4.42
C ASN A 528 19.59 26.15 -3.49
N GLY A 529 19.81 26.17 -2.17
CA GLY A 529 18.75 26.16 -1.16
C GLY A 529 18.07 24.81 -0.92
N GLN A 530 18.56 23.73 -1.54
CA GLN A 530 18.13 22.36 -1.25
C GLN A 530 19.16 21.65 -0.38
N SER A 531 18.69 20.73 0.48
CA SER A 531 19.52 19.97 1.41
C SER A 531 20.27 18.78 0.78
N GLY A 532 20.13 18.57 -0.53
CA GLY A 532 20.72 17.44 -1.26
C GLY A 532 19.74 16.28 -1.50
N VAL A 533 18.63 16.22 -0.77
CA VAL A 533 17.52 15.28 -1.02
C VAL A 533 16.20 16.05 -1.15
N PHE A 534 15.43 15.73 -2.17
CA PHE A 534 14.15 16.37 -2.48
C PHE A 534 13.03 15.33 -2.53
N GLN A 535 12.09 15.40 -1.58
CA GLN A 535 10.91 14.52 -1.60
C GLN A 535 9.83 15.06 -2.55
N TYR A 536 9.73 14.49 -3.75
CA TYR A 536 8.89 15.05 -4.80
C TYR A 536 7.42 14.60 -4.75
N ASP A 537 7.08 13.54 -4.00
CA ASP A 537 5.70 13.09 -3.79
C ASP A 537 5.04 13.69 -2.54
N PHE A 538 5.76 14.52 -1.79
CA PHE A 538 5.28 15.09 -0.53
C PHE A 538 4.87 16.55 -0.66
N GLY A 539 3.58 16.82 -0.48
CA GLY A 539 3.03 18.13 -0.74
C GLY A 539 1.52 18.13 -0.84
N LYS A 540 0.99 19.20 -1.43
CA LYS A 540 -0.43 19.44 -1.62
C LYS A 540 -0.75 19.39 -3.11
N SER A 541 -1.63 18.47 -3.49
CA SER A 541 -2.34 18.54 -4.76
C SER A 541 -3.51 19.51 -4.60
N ILE A 542 -3.51 20.62 -5.35
CA ILE A 542 -4.61 21.60 -5.37
C ILE A 542 -5.25 21.53 -6.76
N GLN A 543 -6.58 21.54 -6.82
CA GLN A 543 -7.33 21.49 -8.09
C GLN A 543 -6.81 22.56 -9.06
N GLU A 544 -6.52 22.14 -10.30
CA GLU A 544 -6.04 22.99 -11.39
C GLU A 544 -4.70 23.70 -11.12
N LYS A 545 -3.97 23.35 -10.05
CA LYS A 545 -2.64 23.88 -9.75
C LYS A 545 -1.60 22.78 -9.85
N LYS A 546 -0.35 23.18 -10.15
CA LYS A 546 0.81 22.30 -10.00
C LYS A 546 0.90 21.79 -8.56
N PHE A 547 1.39 20.56 -8.40
CA PHE A 547 1.65 19.99 -7.09
C PHE A 547 2.57 20.92 -6.28
N GLN A 548 2.14 21.28 -5.07
CA GLN A 548 2.90 22.17 -4.20
C GLN A 548 3.69 21.33 -3.21
N HIS A 549 5.00 21.21 -3.41
CA HIS A 549 5.88 20.57 -2.44
C HIS A 549 5.95 21.40 -1.15
N THR A 550 5.74 20.78 0.01
CA THR A 550 5.62 21.51 1.29
C THR A 550 6.64 21.10 2.35
N ARG A 551 7.52 20.13 2.07
CA ARG A 551 8.50 19.61 3.03
C ARG A 551 9.91 19.99 2.61
N SER A 552 10.71 20.36 3.60
CA SER A 552 12.17 20.42 3.51
C SER A 552 12.76 19.27 4.32
N LEU A 553 13.81 18.65 3.80
CA LEU A 553 14.56 17.59 4.49
C LEU A 553 15.86 18.17 5.05
N ASN A 554 16.38 17.59 6.13
CA ASN A 554 17.66 17.99 6.70
C ASN A 554 18.83 17.67 5.73
N PRO A 555 19.89 18.49 5.72
CA PRO A 555 21.12 18.16 5.00
C PRO A 555 21.91 17.04 5.70
N PRO A 556 22.84 16.37 5.00
CA PRO A 556 23.78 15.42 5.61
C PRO A 556 24.62 16.05 6.73
N PRO A 557 25.11 15.26 7.70
CA PRO A 557 26.02 15.71 8.76
C PRO A 557 27.28 16.43 8.26
N GLN A 558 27.79 17.36 9.05
CA GLN A 558 28.95 18.19 8.66
C GLN A 558 30.21 17.36 8.46
N ALA A 559 30.42 16.30 9.26
CA ALA A 559 31.53 15.36 9.08
C ALA A 559 31.51 14.74 7.66
N LEU A 560 30.33 14.32 7.19
CA LEU A 560 30.16 13.72 5.87
C LEU A 560 30.37 14.75 4.74
N LEU A 561 29.84 15.96 4.88
CA LEU A 561 30.04 17.03 3.88
C LEU A 561 31.51 17.47 3.77
N THR A 562 32.23 17.49 4.89
CA THR A 562 33.66 17.84 4.92
C THR A 562 34.50 16.75 4.25
N ALA A 563 34.24 15.48 4.57
CA ALA A 563 34.90 14.36 3.90
C ALA A 563 34.57 14.32 2.40
N LEU A 564 33.34 14.67 2.02
CA LEU A 564 32.90 14.75 0.63
C LEU A 564 33.74 15.76 -0.18
N ALA A 565 33.94 16.97 0.36
CA ALA A 565 34.75 18.00 -0.28
C ALA A 565 36.22 17.57 -0.44
N GLY A 566 36.78 16.91 0.59
CA GLY A 566 38.14 16.34 0.53
C GLY A 566 38.28 15.26 -0.54
N LEU A 567 37.35 14.30 -0.57
CA LEU A 567 37.33 13.21 -1.55
C LEU A 567 37.16 13.75 -2.98
N GLN A 568 36.28 14.75 -3.19
CA GLN A 568 36.11 15.39 -4.48
C GLN A 568 37.40 16.04 -4.98
N SER A 569 38.15 16.73 -4.10
CA SER A 569 39.45 17.31 -4.43
C SER A 569 40.48 16.23 -4.80
N GLN A 570 40.52 15.12 -4.06
CA GLN A 570 41.40 14.00 -4.39
C GLN A 570 41.03 13.35 -5.73
N HIS A 571 39.75 13.15 -6.01
CA HIS A 571 39.28 12.62 -7.29
C HIS A 571 39.66 13.52 -8.47
N ALA A 572 39.60 14.84 -8.29
CA ALA A 572 40.04 15.80 -9.31
C ALA A 572 41.56 15.72 -9.57
N LYS A 573 42.36 15.47 -8.53
CA LYS A 573 43.82 15.39 -8.61
C LYS A 573 44.33 14.04 -9.15
N GLU A 574 43.78 12.93 -8.66
CA GLU A 574 44.35 11.58 -8.83
C GLU A 574 43.46 10.63 -9.65
N GLY A 575 42.21 11.03 -9.90
CA GLY A 575 41.15 10.18 -10.46
C GLY A 575 40.46 9.33 -9.38
N ASN A 576 39.27 8.83 -9.69
CA ASN A 576 38.43 8.10 -8.72
C ASN A 576 38.74 6.60 -8.56
N ARG A 577 39.38 5.96 -9.55
CA ARG A 577 39.74 4.53 -9.56
C ARG A 577 38.59 3.56 -9.20
N LEU A 578 37.34 3.96 -9.42
CA LEU A 578 36.17 3.17 -9.03
C LEU A 578 36.07 1.86 -9.83
N SER A 579 36.29 1.94 -11.15
CA SER A 579 36.33 0.76 -12.02
C SER A 579 37.40 -0.25 -11.61
N GLU A 580 38.58 0.23 -11.18
CA GLU A 580 39.68 -0.62 -10.71
C GLU A 580 39.27 -1.35 -9.42
N ALA A 581 38.68 -0.62 -8.46
CA ALA A 581 38.22 -1.18 -7.20
C ALA A 581 37.14 -2.28 -7.39
N VAL A 582 36.22 -2.08 -8.34
CA VAL A 582 35.21 -3.10 -8.67
C VAL A 582 35.85 -4.34 -9.29
N GLU A 583 36.76 -4.19 -10.25
CA GLU A 583 37.46 -5.34 -10.84
C GLU A 583 38.30 -6.11 -9.81
N GLU A 584 38.93 -5.41 -8.86
CA GLU A 584 39.65 -6.05 -7.75
C GLU A 584 38.73 -6.87 -6.85
N ALA A 585 37.55 -6.37 -6.50
CA ALA A 585 36.57 -7.11 -5.73
C ALA A 585 36.08 -8.35 -6.49
N LEU A 586 35.75 -8.20 -7.78
CA LEU A 586 35.26 -9.30 -8.62
C LEU A 586 36.32 -10.38 -8.91
N LYS A 587 37.62 -10.03 -8.93
CA LYS A 587 38.71 -11.01 -9.01
C LYS A 587 38.72 -11.95 -7.81
N LYS A 588 38.44 -11.44 -6.60
CA LYS A 588 38.38 -12.24 -5.37
C LYS A 588 37.17 -13.17 -5.34
N ARG A 589 36.07 -12.79 -6.02
CA ARG A 589 34.82 -13.56 -6.07
C ARG A 589 34.34 -13.77 -7.52
N PRO A 590 34.92 -14.72 -8.26
CA PRO A 590 34.61 -14.93 -9.67
C PRO A 590 33.11 -15.18 -9.98
N ARG A 591 32.38 -15.79 -9.03
CA ARG A 591 30.94 -16.05 -9.15
C ARG A 591 30.10 -14.78 -9.29
N LEU A 592 30.56 -13.66 -8.72
CA LEU A 592 29.82 -12.39 -8.77
C LEU A 592 29.94 -11.71 -10.13
N ARG A 593 30.98 -12.02 -10.90
CA ARG A 593 31.31 -11.32 -12.16
C ARG A 593 30.18 -11.35 -13.19
N ARG A 594 29.38 -12.42 -13.21
CA ARG A 594 28.22 -12.55 -14.12
C ARG A 594 27.15 -11.48 -13.88
N LYS A 595 26.89 -11.11 -12.63
CA LYS A 595 25.79 -10.17 -12.25
C LYS A 595 26.29 -8.77 -11.91
N TYR A 596 27.50 -8.66 -11.36
CA TYR A 596 28.07 -7.42 -10.84
C TYR A 596 29.21 -6.86 -11.70
N GLY A 597 29.64 -7.60 -12.72
CA GLY A 597 30.60 -7.11 -13.71
C GLY A 597 30.01 -5.98 -14.53
N ARG A 598 30.90 -5.13 -15.06
CA ARG A 598 30.50 -4.02 -15.92
C ARG A 598 29.84 -4.55 -17.21
N PRO A 599 28.59 -4.16 -17.52
CA PRO A 599 27.96 -4.51 -18.78
C PRO A 599 28.70 -3.92 -19.99
N GLN A 600 28.35 -4.40 -21.18
CA GLN A 600 28.96 -3.88 -22.40
C GLN A 600 28.58 -2.40 -22.61
N PRO A 601 29.52 -1.52 -23.04
CA PRO A 601 29.24 -0.09 -23.16
C PRO A 601 28.10 0.28 -24.12
N ASP A 602 27.77 -0.59 -25.07
CA ASP A 602 26.68 -0.41 -26.03
C ASP A 602 25.29 -0.66 -25.43
N THR A 603 25.20 -1.28 -24.24
CA THR A 603 23.94 -1.43 -23.51
C THR A 603 23.57 -0.19 -22.69
N ASP A 604 24.47 0.82 -22.63
CA ASP A 604 24.16 2.16 -22.14
C ASP A 604 23.38 2.99 -23.18
N VAL A 605 22.07 2.77 -23.23
CA VAL A 605 21.18 3.39 -24.22
C VAL A 605 20.24 4.41 -23.56
N LEU A 606 20.28 5.65 -24.03
CA LEU A 606 19.33 6.71 -23.67
C LEU A 606 18.36 6.93 -24.84
N PHE A 607 17.06 6.93 -24.54
CA PHE A 607 16.00 7.19 -25.52
C PHE A 607 15.46 8.62 -25.43
N GLN A 608 14.82 9.09 -26.50
CA GLN A 608 14.07 10.34 -26.48
C GLN A 608 12.94 10.30 -25.44
N SER A 609 12.76 11.38 -24.67
CA SER A 609 11.81 11.42 -23.54
C SER A 609 10.34 11.25 -23.92
N ASN A 610 9.98 11.44 -25.19
CA ASN A 610 8.62 11.22 -25.70
C ASN A 610 8.38 9.79 -26.21
N PHE A 611 9.41 8.95 -26.21
CA PHE A 611 9.30 7.55 -26.60
C PHE A 611 8.93 6.73 -25.36
N VAL A 612 7.75 6.11 -25.39
CA VAL A 612 7.26 5.28 -24.28
C VAL A 612 7.39 3.82 -24.67
N HIS A 613 7.99 3.03 -23.80
CA HIS A 613 8.08 1.58 -23.93
C HIS A 613 6.75 0.93 -23.55
N VAL A 614 6.21 0.10 -24.44
CA VAL A 614 5.00 -0.71 -24.21
C VAL A 614 5.40 -2.18 -24.36
N GLY A 615 5.83 -2.82 -23.26
CA GLY A 615 6.28 -4.22 -23.25
C GLY A 615 7.08 -4.59 -21.99
N GLU A 616 7.35 -5.88 -21.79
CA GLU A 616 8.12 -6.40 -20.63
C GLU A 616 9.64 -6.30 -20.80
N SER A 617 10.14 -6.23 -22.05
CA SER A 617 11.57 -6.26 -22.40
C SER A 617 11.95 -5.16 -23.40
N CYS A 618 12.81 -4.24 -22.97
CA CYS A 618 13.33 -3.14 -23.79
C CYS A 618 14.32 -3.58 -24.87
N VAL A 619 15.10 -4.63 -24.60
CA VAL A 619 16.23 -5.03 -25.47
C VAL A 619 15.72 -5.61 -26.79
N SER A 620 14.69 -6.46 -26.76
CA SER A 620 14.13 -7.10 -27.95
C SER A 620 13.23 -6.18 -28.77
N SER A 621 12.45 -5.31 -28.12
CA SER A 621 11.39 -4.52 -28.78
C SER A 621 11.84 -3.13 -29.24
N CYS A 622 12.79 -2.51 -28.53
CA CYS A 622 13.24 -1.14 -28.81
C CYS A 622 14.64 -1.06 -29.41
N GLY A 623 15.42 -2.14 -29.34
CA GLY A 623 16.79 -2.20 -29.86
C GLY A 623 16.90 -1.87 -31.35
N GLN A 624 15.87 -2.20 -32.14
CA GLN A 624 15.81 -2.01 -33.59
C GLN A 624 15.44 -0.58 -34.04
N ASN A 625 14.86 0.24 -33.15
CA ASN A 625 14.35 1.57 -33.50
C ASN A 625 15.42 2.65 -33.28
N SER A 626 16.51 2.58 -34.06
CA SER A 626 17.69 3.46 -33.94
C SER A 626 17.34 4.95 -33.98
N ALA A 627 16.27 5.33 -34.68
CA ALA A 627 15.79 6.72 -34.80
C ALA A 627 15.33 7.36 -33.48
N LYS A 628 15.06 6.57 -32.43
CA LYS A 628 14.61 7.05 -31.11
C LYS A 628 15.71 7.06 -30.05
N LYS A 629 16.89 6.52 -30.36
CA LYS A 629 18.06 6.57 -29.48
C LYS A 629 18.72 7.95 -29.58
N ILE A 630 19.09 8.51 -28.44
CA ILE A 630 19.88 9.75 -28.41
C ILE A 630 21.33 9.38 -28.65
N GLN A 631 21.90 9.89 -29.75
CA GLN A 631 23.32 9.72 -30.03
C GLN A 631 24.14 10.59 -29.07
N ARG A 632 25.02 9.95 -28.31
CA ARG A 632 25.89 10.61 -27.34
C ARG A 632 27.35 10.44 -27.75
N PRO A 633 28.19 11.49 -27.72
CA PRO A 633 29.61 11.38 -28.06
C PRO A 633 30.32 10.46 -27.07
N LYS A 634 31.44 9.85 -27.47
CA LYS A 634 32.29 9.13 -26.51
C LYS A 634 32.82 10.14 -25.49
N ARG A 635 32.80 9.80 -24.19
CA ARG A 635 33.42 10.65 -23.16
C ARG A 635 34.91 10.82 -23.47
N SER A 636 35.43 12.02 -23.25
CA SER A 636 36.87 12.29 -23.32
C SER A 636 37.62 11.43 -22.31
N SER A 637 38.83 11.00 -22.63
CA SER A 637 39.71 10.25 -21.70
C SER A 637 40.00 10.97 -20.39
N ALA A 638 39.86 12.31 -20.36
CA ALA A 638 40.00 13.13 -19.15
C ALA A 638 38.87 12.89 -18.11
N VAL A 639 37.69 12.44 -18.55
CA VAL A 639 36.59 12.06 -17.65
C VAL A 639 36.72 10.56 -17.40
N ARG A 640 37.23 10.18 -16.22
CA ARG A 640 37.28 8.77 -15.83
C ARG A 640 35.87 8.24 -15.62
N ASP A 641 35.65 7.05 -16.14
CA ASP A 641 34.36 6.37 -16.13
C ASP A 641 34.41 5.21 -15.12
N PRO A 642 33.51 5.16 -14.11
CA PRO A 642 32.32 5.99 -13.93
C PRO A 642 32.62 7.42 -13.45
N ALA A 643 31.77 8.38 -13.85
CA ALA A 643 31.82 9.76 -13.38
C ALA A 643 31.03 9.94 -12.07
N VAL A 644 31.40 10.94 -11.27
CA VAL A 644 30.73 11.27 -10.00
C VAL A 644 30.08 12.65 -10.10
N TYR A 645 28.79 12.72 -9.78
CA TYR A 645 27.99 13.93 -9.78
C TYR A 645 27.51 14.25 -8.37
N TYR A 646 27.53 15.54 -8.02
CA TYR A 646 27.14 16.03 -6.69
C TYR A 646 25.93 16.95 -6.82
N GLY A 647 24.89 16.73 -6.03
CA GLY A 647 23.71 17.60 -6.03
C GLY A 647 22.43 16.91 -5.54
N THR A 648 21.29 17.27 -6.12
CA THR A 648 19.98 16.84 -5.61
C THR A 648 19.60 15.42 -6.06
N VAL A 649 19.29 14.57 -5.08
CA VAL A 649 18.63 13.27 -5.26
C VAL A 649 17.13 13.41 -5.00
N ALA A 650 16.29 13.01 -5.94
CA ALA A 650 14.84 13.01 -5.77
C ALA A 650 14.34 11.70 -5.18
N SER A 651 13.53 11.78 -4.13
CA SER A 651 13.05 10.65 -3.34
C SER A 651 11.52 10.60 -3.31
N ALA A 652 10.90 9.41 -3.39
CA ALA A 652 9.45 9.22 -3.24
C ALA A 652 9.08 7.76 -2.94
N ASN A 653 7.83 7.51 -2.57
CA ASN A 653 7.29 6.14 -2.51
C ASN A 653 6.80 5.60 -3.86
N THR A 654 6.94 6.38 -4.94
CA THR A 654 6.57 5.99 -6.30
C THR A 654 7.81 5.83 -7.17
N LEU A 655 7.88 4.75 -7.95
CA LEU A 655 8.96 4.55 -8.91
C LEU A 655 8.78 5.49 -10.11
N MET A 656 9.81 6.28 -10.44
CA MET A 656 9.80 7.15 -11.60
C MET A 656 9.99 6.34 -12.90
N LYS A 657 8.98 6.37 -13.78
CA LYS A 657 9.03 5.81 -15.15
C LYS A 657 8.54 6.79 -16.22
N ASP A 658 8.40 8.06 -15.86
CA ASP A 658 7.91 9.12 -16.74
C ASP A 658 9.04 10.09 -17.07
N ALA A 659 9.58 9.97 -18.28
CA ALA A 659 10.69 10.80 -18.75
C ALA A 659 10.33 12.31 -18.83
N LEU A 660 9.06 12.66 -19.05
CA LEU A 660 8.63 14.06 -19.12
C LEU A 660 8.58 14.68 -17.72
N ILE A 661 8.10 13.94 -16.73
CA ILE A 661 8.15 14.37 -15.33
C ILE A 661 9.61 14.43 -14.84
N ARG A 662 10.42 13.41 -15.16
CA ARG A 662 11.86 13.36 -14.89
C ARG A 662 12.55 14.62 -15.40
N ASP A 663 12.38 14.95 -16.68
CA ASP A 663 13.03 16.10 -17.31
C ASP A 663 12.53 17.42 -16.73
N ARG A 664 11.23 17.54 -16.43
CA ARG A 664 10.67 18.72 -15.76
C ARG A 664 11.29 18.92 -14.38
N LEU A 665 11.37 17.88 -13.55
CA LEU A 665 11.96 17.97 -12.21
C LEU A 665 13.48 18.20 -12.27
N ALA A 666 14.17 17.61 -13.24
CA ALA A 666 15.58 17.89 -13.51
C ALA A 666 15.81 19.36 -13.91
N ALA A 667 14.87 19.96 -14.65
CA ALA A 667 14.92 21.37 -15.03
C ALA A 667 14.56 22.33 -13.88
N GLU A 668 13.42 22.10 -13.21
CA GLU A 668 12.85 22.99 -12.18
C GLU A 668 13.59 22.88 -10.84
N LYS A 669 14.10 21.69 -10.48
CA LYS A 669 14.67 21.39 -9.16
C LYS A 669 16.13 20.92 -9.20
N ASN A 670 16.75 20.91 -10.39
CA ASN A 670 18.12 20.44 -10.60
C ASN A 670 18.37 18.99 -10.11
N VAL A 671 17.34 18.14 -10.18
CA VAL A 671 17.44 16.72 -9.79
C VAL A 671 18.43 15.98 -10.70
N LEU A 672 19.28 15.15 -10.10
CA LEU A 672 20.29 14.33 -10.77
C LEU A 672 19.86 12.87 -10.95
N CYS A 673 19.14 12.32 -9.99
CA CYS A 673 18.63 10.95 -10.03
C CYS A 673 17.38 10.78 -9.15
N PHE A 674 16.67 9.66 -9.34
CA PHE A 674 15.46 9.29 -8.62
C PHE A 674 15.63 7.94 -7.90
N GLU A 675 15.29 7.92 -6.62
CA GLU A 675 15.29 6.73 -5.74
C GLU A 675 14.07 6.76 -4.80
N MET A 676 13.92 5.77 -3.92
CA MET A 676 12.66 5.55 -3.20
C MET A 676 12.74 5.57 -1.67
N GLU A 677 13.92 5.69 -1.06
CA GLU A 677 14.10 5.44 0.38
C GLU A 677 14.51 6.69 1.17
N ALA A 678 15.40 7.52 0.62
CA ALA A 678 16.17 8.49 1.40
C ALA A 678 15.30 9.53 2.14
N ALA A 679 14.18 9.95 1.57
CA ALA A 679 13.27 10.89 2.23
C ALA A 679 12.70 10.37 3.57
N GLY A 680 12.65 9.05 3.77
CA GLY A 680 12.27 8.44 5.05
C GLY A 680 13.36 8.55 6.12
N LEU A 681 14.62 8.75 5.70
CA LEU A 681 15.79 8.75 6.58
C LEU A 681 16.21 10.15 7.01
N MET A 682 16.35 11.10 6.08
CA MET A 682 17.10 12.35 6.29
C MET A 682 16.80 13.11 7.60
N ASN A 683 15.55 13.10 8.07
CA ASN A 683 15.16 13.85 9.27
C ASN A 683 15.40 13.10 10.60
N ARG A 684 15.53 11.77 10.57
CA ARG A 684 15.59 10.90 11.77
C ARG A 684 16.86 10.05 11.82
N PHE A 685 17.46 9.82 10.67
CA PHE A 685 18.72 9.13 10.46
C PHE A 685 19.55 10.02 9.52
N PRO A 686 20.21 11.07 10.04
CA PRO A 686 21.07 11.95 9.27
C PRO A 686 22.10 11.16 8.46
N CYS A 687 21.93 11.14 7.15
CA CYS A 687 22.75 10.33 6.27
C CYS A 687 23.17 11.07 4.99
N LEU A 688 24.23 10.57 4.36
CA LEU A 688 24.57 10.92 2.98
C LEU A 688 24.02 9.85 2.04
N VAL A 689 23.42 10.26 0.92
CA VAL A 689 22.87 9.36 -0.09
C VAL A 689 23.86 9.20 -1.23
N ILE A 690 24.20 7.96 -1.57
CA ILE A 690 25.13 7.60 -2.65
C ILE A 690 24.41 6.61 -3.58
N ARG A 691 24.23 6.99 -4.84
CA ARG A 691 23.47 6.20 -5.81
C ARG A 691 24.25 5.89 -7.07
N GLY A 692 24.41 4.61 -7.39
CA GLY A 692 24.86 4.16 -8.69
C GLY A 692 23.71 4.19 -9.70
N ILE A 693 23.94 4.69 -10.90
CA ILE A 693 22.89 4.84 -11.91
C ILE A 693 22.70 3.52 -12.68
N CYS A 694 21.51 2.92 -12.58
CA CYS A 694 21.18 1.63 -13.22
C CYS A 694 20.11 1.73 -14.32
N ASP A 695 19.36 2.84 -14.37
CA ASP A 695 18.38 3.14 -15.41
C ASP A 695 18.29 4.67 -15.61
N TYR A 696 17.39 5.14 -16.49
CA TYR A 696 17.20 6.57 -16.78
C TYR A 696 15.87 7.14 -16.26
N SER A 697 15.24 6.52 -15.26
CA SER A 697 13.97 7.00 -14.71
C SER A 697 12.87 7.24 -15.76
N ASP A 698 12.84 6.38 -16.76
CA ASP A 698 11.86 6.38 -17.84
C ASP A 698 11.24 4.98 -17.99
N SER A 699 10.45 4.79 -19.05
CA SER A 699 9.81 3.52 -19.34
C SER A 699 10.79 2.42 -19.75
N HIS A 700 12.05 2.73 -20.06
CA HIS A 700 13.03 1.80 -20.65
C HIS A 700 13.92 1.09 -19.63
N LYS A 701 13.40 0.85 -18.42
CA LYS A 701 14.17 0.28 -17.32
C LYS A 701 14.68 -1.13 -17.62
N SER A 702 15.98 -1.37 -17.42
CA SER A 702 16.63 -2.69 -17.48
C SER A 702 17.23 -3.05 -16.12
N LYS A 703 17.31 -4.35 -15.82
CA LYS A 703 17.99 -4.86 -14.62
C LYS A 703 19.50 -5.13 -14.83
N GLU A 704 19.97 -5.08 -16.07
CA GLU A 704 21.34 -5.46 -16.46
C GLU A 704 22.42 -4.67 -15.71
N TRP A 705 22.20 -3.37 -15.51
CA TRP A 705 23.18 -2.48 -14.89
C TRP A 705 23.11 -2.44 -13.35
N GLN A 706 22.12 -3.07 -12.72
CA GLN A 706 21.90 -2.93 -11.27
C GLN A 706 23.08 -3.43 -10.44
N GLY A 707 23.66 -4.59 -10.79
CA GLY A 707 24.78 -5.15 -10.05
C GLY A 707 26.03 -4.26 -10.14
N PHE A 708 26.42 -3.85 -11.35
CA PHE A 708 27.57 -2.95 -11.52
C PHE A 708 27.36 -1.58 -10.84
N ALA A 709 26.17 -0.99 -10.97
CA ALA A 709 25.79 0.26 -10.32
C ALA A 709 25.88 0.16 -8.79
N ALA A 710 25.45 -0.96 -8.20
CA ALA A 710 25.60 -1.21 -6.77
C ALA A 710 27.08 -1.30 -6.35
N MET A 711 27.93 -1.99 -7.13
CA MET A 711 29.37 -2.12 -6.85
C MET A 711 30.09 -0.78 -6.85
N VAL A 712 29.87 0.06 -7.86
CA VAL A 712 30.53 1.38 -7.94
C VAL A 712 30.07 2.31 -6.82
N ALA A 713 28.78 2.27 -6.46
CA ALA A 713 28.25 3.03 -5.33
C ALA A 713 28.89 2.60 -4.00
N ALA A 714 29.01 1.29 -3.77
CA ALA A 714 29.67 0.74 -2.59
C ALA A 714 31.18 1.05 -2.56
N ALA A 715 31.86 0.99 -3.72
CA ALA A 715 33.26 1.39 -3.85
C ALA A 715 33.48 2.86 -3.47
N TYR A 716 32.59 3.74 -3.92
CA TYR A 716 32.63 5.16 -3.56
C TYR A 716 32.38 5.38 -2.08
N ALA A 717 31.38 4.70 -1.50
CA ALA A 717 31.10 4.77 -0.07
C ALA A 717 32.32 4.32 0.76
N LYS A 718 33.04 3.26 0.35
CA LYS A 718 34.30 2.84 0.98
C LYS A 718 35.35 3.96 0.94
N GLN A 719 35.55 4.60 -0.21
CA GLN A 719 36.49 5.71 -0.34
C GLN A 719 36.10 6.86 0.60
N LEU A 720 34.82 7.25 0.63
CA LEU A 720 34.32 8.29 1.52
C LEU A 720 34.57 7.95 2.99
N ILE A 721 34.29 6.70 3.42
CA ILE A 721 34.51 6.29 4.81
C ILE A 721 36.00 6.36 5.17
N ARG A 722 36.91 6.00 4.25
CA ARG A 722 38.36 6.14 4.47
C ARG A 722 38.83 7.59 4.59
N HIS A 723 38.07 8.53 4.04
CA HIS A 723 38.34 9.97 4.19
C HIS A 723 37.82 10.56 5.50
N LEU A 724 36.92 9.86 6.20
CA LEU A 724 36.43 10.33 7.49
C LEU A 724 37.53 10.20 8.55
N VAL A 725 37.66 11.26 9.34
CA VAL A 725 38.54 11.30 10.51
C VAL A 725 37.79 10.72 11.70
N PRO A 726 38.25 9.63 12.34
CA PRO A 726 37.52 8.97 13.43
C PRO A 726 37.13 9.93 14.57
N GLU A 727 38.02 10.84 14.95
CA GLU A 727 37.80 11.83 16.01
C GLU A 727 36.64 12.78 15.66
N THR A 728 36.48 13.11 14.37
CA THR A 728 35.37 13.95 13.87
C THR A 728 34.06 13.17 13.87
N VAL A 729 34.07 11.87 13.60
CA VAL A 729 32.87 11.03 13.68
C VAL A 729 32.45 10.85 15.15
N GLN A 730 33.41 10.69 16.05
CA GLN A 730 33.12 10.53 17.48
C GLN A 730 32.54 11.79 18.13
N SER A 731 32.91 12.98 17.63
CA SER A 731 32.37 14.25 18.12
C SER A 731 30.93 14.53 17.66
N GLU A 732 30.44 13.81 16.64
CA GLU A 732 29.03 13.86 16.26
C GLU A 732 28.14 13.25 17.35
N LYS A 733 26.92 13.75 17.47
CA LYS A 733 25.94 13.23 18.42
C LYS A 733 25.49 11.83 18.01
N ASN A 734 25.23 10.96 18.99
CA ASN A 734 24.63 9.65 18.71
C ASN A 734 23.28 9.85 18.01
N LEU A 735 23.05 9.14 16.91
CA LEU A 735 21.78 9.25 16.19
C LEU A 735 20.59 8.76 17.03
N SER A 736 20.83 7.82 17.96
CA SER A 736 19.85 7.40 18.97
C SER A 736 19.35 8.56 19.84
N SER A 737 20.21 9.54 20.16
CA SER A 737 19.85 10.74 20.93
C SER A 737 19.09 11.80 20.10
N VAL A 738 19.24 11.77 18.77
CA VAL A 738 18.46 12.61 17.85
C VAL A 738 17.01 12.13 17.82
N LEU A 739 16.80 10.81 17.85
CA LEU A 739 15.47 10.19 17.91
C LEU A 739 14.72 10.47 19.22
N SER A 740 15.41 10.56 20.36
CA SER A 740 14.75 10.81 21.65
C SER A 740 14.28 12.26 21.83
N ASN A 741 14.85 13.20 21.07
CA ASN A 741 14.56 14.63 21.14
C ASN A 741 13.60 15.13 20.04
N SER A 742 13.01 14.23 19.23
CA SER A 742 12.11 14.54 18.10
C SER A 742 10.81 13.76 18.15
#